data_AF-A0AAD4GHJ4-F1
#
_entry.id   AF-A0AAD4GHJ4-F1
#
_cell.length_a   1.000
_cell.length_b   1.000
_cell.length_c   1.000
_cell.angle_alpha   90.00
_cell.angle_beta   90.00
_cell.angle_gamma   90.00
#
_symmetry.space_group_name_H-M   'P 1'
#
loop_
_entity.id
_entity.type
_entity.pdbx_description
1 polymer ?
#
loop_
_entity_poly.entity_id
_entity_poly.type
_entity_poly.pdbx_seq_one_letter_code
_entity_poly.pdbx_strand_id
1 'polypeptide(L)'
;MALSAPSSSHSFTSTPRDAVGYSPSTNASTERFLHITGEVKTNPVLLENFIVEHPMVHSAIIFGHARYNAGVLIQLGDGYKIDTSDAKQVGETRNKLQHVIERVNMFAPQHARVQKEMILFAALTKPFIYTHLNPARVNRNDTLAKYNDEINALYNTVARAALIAMKPPKVWSPKNSLTYVRGIIVAVLGRKLDDDTDLFDYGIDSLQATRIRVILFHALQSTAKTDTRRLSGNIVYQYPTITGLATFAARTALACFRHRTESSLTRCLEMTKMVQSHTLNFPKHRPSMQLPHDDVVLITGTTGLLGSNLLAQFLQNPKVTRVYALNRRKSRPGSSVERQAALLQASGLDPALARHPKLTFLEADASRDHLGLSQQLYEQLLSSVTHIVHNAWLSTSDDQLPLSIFDGNFRMLRNLVDFALSSPLPAPPRLLFIGSTDTLRGASEGSPGRAEGAAAPEGPVDACDAAGGAYGESKWVGEQILAVAASETPLRPIIIRVGPLCGASNGRWREEAHFPMIVHLGVTLGALPKIDEVVHWMPVHTAAQAIAEMRNAQSTYLHVTHPLPVSTLVLLRTISDHLHLPLVSLAEWTAKLETHVHTAPLPASSLKLEDPALTLLRHLRTHEPTRIFGFDHARIASDKAWHASPTLQGGARALGHEDVGRWLQHWQKWGI
;
A
#
# COMPACT_ATOMS: atom_id res chain seq x y z
N MET A 1 -60.20 -28.49 -24.48
CA MET A 1 -59.35 -29.06 -25.55
C MET A 1 -58.01 -29.36 -24.89
N ALA A 2 -57.79 -30.57 -24.35
CA ALA A 2 -57.36 -31.79 -25.05
C ALA A 2 -56.05 -31.50 -25.83
N LEU A 3 -54.88 -32.09 -25.54
CA LEU A 3 -54.49 -33.50 -25.40
C LEU A 3 -53.16 -33.54 -24.58
N SER A 4 -52.88 -34.35 -23.54
CA SER A 4 -52.72 -35.83 -23.43
C SER A 4 -51.76 -36.39 -24.50
N ALA A 5 -50.68 -37.16 -24.28
CA ALA A 5 -50.32 -38.13 -23.22
C ALA A 5 -48.83 -38.62 -23.48
N PRO A 6 -48.36 -39.82 -23.09
CA PRO A 6 -47.49 -40.03 -21.92
C PRO A 6 -46.26 -40.96 -22.19
N SER A 7 -45.46 -41.25 -21.16
CA SER A 7 -44.87 -42.60 -21.01
C SER A 7 -44.59 -42.94 -19.54
N SER A 8 -45.22 -44.03 -19.13
CA SER A 8 -45.22 -44.67 -17.81
C SER A 8 -44.27 -45.88 -17.77
N SER A 9 -43.88 -46.29 -16.55
CA SER A 9 -43.56 -47.64 -16.05
C SER A 9 -42.28 -47.65 -15.20
N HIS A 10 -42.11 -48.34 -14.08
CA HIS A 10 -42.95 -49.23 -13.28
C HIS A 10 -42.44 -49.18 -11.82
N SER A 11 -43.36 -49.36 -10.89
CA SER A 11 -43.17 -49.59 -9.45
C SER A 11 -42.42 -50.89 -9.12
N PHE A 12 -41.63 -50.91 -8.05
CA PHE A 12 -41.65 -52.02 -7.08
C PHE A 12 -41.15 -51.55 -5.70
N THR A 13 -41.98 -51.81 -4.70
CA THR A 13 -41.77 -51.64 -3.26
C THR A 13 -40.97 -52.80 -2.68
N SER A 14 -39.96 -52.51 -1.85
CA SER A 14 -39.58 -53.37 -0.72
C SER A 14 -38.66 -52.62 0.25
N THR A 15 -39.19 -52.25 1.43
CA THR A 15 -38.36 -52.03 2.64
C THR A 15 -37.93 -53.39 3.19
N PRO A 16 -36.71 -53.49 3.74
CA PRO A 16 -36.65 -53.70 5.19
C PRO A 16 -35.58 -52.85 5.91
N ARG A 17 -35.97 -52.56 7.15
CA ARG A 17 -35.29 -52.08 8.36
C ARG A 17 -33.75 -52.18 8.46
N ASP A 18 -33.26 -51.21 9.24
CA ASP A 18 -32.01 -51.17 10.02
C ASP A 18 -30.71 -50.75 9.31
N ALA A 19 -30.52 -49.43 9.23
CA ALA A 19 -29.19 -48.83 9.28
C ALA A 19 -29.29 -47.46 9.99
N VAL A 20 -28.59 -47.33 11.11
CA VAL A 20 -28.41 -46.10 11.87
C VAL A 20 -27.74 -45.06 10.96
N GLY A 21 -28.56 -44.16 10.40
CA GLY A 21 -28.11 -43.05 9.56
C GLY A 21 -27.55 -41.92 10.41
N TYR A 22 -26.22 -41.87 10.50
CA TYR A 22 -25.46 -40.73 11.01
C TYR A 22 -25.76 -39.50 10.13
N SER A 23 -26.37 -38.46 10.72
CA SER A 23 -26.50 -37.13 10.12
C SER A 23 -25.15 -36.40 10.24
N PRO A 24 -24.52 -35.91 9.15
CA PRO A 24 -23.37 -35.01 9.26
C PRO A 24 -23.88 -33.57 9.39
N SER A 25 -24.46 -33.24 10.54
CA SER A 25 -24.60 -31.86 10.99
C SER A 25 -23.61 -31.63 12.12
N THR A 26 -22.55 -30.85 11.85
CA THR A 26 -21.87 -29.85 12.72
C THR A 26 -20.34 -29.76 12.49
N ASN A 27 -19.89 -28.55 12.12
CA ASN A 27 -18.58 -27.93 12.42
C ASN A 27 -17.26 -28.65 12.05
N ALA A 28 -16.99 -28.79 10.75
CA ALA A 28 -15.64 -29.10 10.23
C ALA A 28 -14.93 -27.89 9.53
N SER A 29 -15.47 -26.66 9.61
CA SER A 29 -15.10 -25.57 8.69
C SER A 29 -14.15 -24.48 9.21
N THR A 30 -13.52 -24.58 10.38
CA THR A 30 -12.73 -23.45 10.94
C THR A 30 -11.42 -23.85 11.62
N GLU A 31 -10.57 -24.64 10.96
CA GLU A 31 -9.18 -24.82 11.42
C GLU A 31 -8.23 -24.69 10.22
N ARG A 32 -7.59 -23.52 10.06
CA ARG A 32 -6.55 -23.24 9.04
C ARG A 32 -5.47 -22.36 9.66
N PHE A 33 -4.19 -22.65 9.46
CA PHE A 33 -3.07 -21.85 10.00
C PHE A 33 -2.24 -21.21 8.88
N LEU A 34 -1.77 -19.99 9.13
CA LEU A 34 -0.98 -19.18 8.20
C LEU A 34 0.53 -19.43 8.36
N HIS A 35 1.22 -19.70 7.26
CA HIS A 35 2.69 -19.66 7.14
C HIS A 35 3.17 -18.26 6.75
N ILE A 36 4.42 -17.93 7.12
CA ILE A 36 5.03 -16.60 6.83
C ILE A 36 5.11 -16.30 5.32
N THR A 37 4.99 -17.30 4.45
CA THR A 37 5.07 -17.14 2.98
C THR A 37 3.79 -16.64 2.31
N GLY A 38 2.68 -16.47 3.03
CA GLY A 38 1.55 -15.63 2.60
C GLY A 38 0.63 -16.12 1.48
N GLU A 39 0.92 -17.20 0.74
CA GLU A 39 0.23 -17.42 -0.55
C GLU A 39 -0.99 -18.36 -0.57
N VAL A 40 -1.16 -19.36 0.30
CA VAL A 40 -2.39 -20.19 0.34
C VAL A 40 -2.65 -20.77 1.73
N LYS A 41 -3.90 -20.70 2.22
CA LYS A 41 -4.33 -21.34 3.48
C LYS A 41 -4.36 -22.87 3.34
N THR A 42 -3.47 -23.56 4.04
CA THR A 42 -3.50 -25.04 4.15
C THR A 42 -4.60 -25.48 5.11
N ASN A 43 -5.39 -26.50 4.74
CA ASN A 43 -6.32 -27.17 5.65
C ASN A 43 -5.58 -28.32 6.39
N PRO A 44 -5.13 -28.12 7.64
CA PRO A 44 -4.38 -29.12 8.39
C PRO A 44 -5.20 -30.38 8.69
N VAL A 45 -6.53 -30.28 8.85
CA VAL A 45 -7.38 -31.39 9.28
C VAL A 45 -7.37 -32.55 8.28
N LEU A 46 -7.35 -32.24 6.98
CA LEU A 46 -7.28 -33.27 5.93
C LEU A 46 -5.94 -34.00 5.97
N LEU A 47 -4.85 -33.27 6.16
CA LEU A 47 -3.51 -33.84 6.21
C LEU A 47 -3.29 -34.66 7.50
N GLU A 48 -3.85 -34.20 8.62
CA GLU A 48 -3.82 -34.91 9.90
C GLU A 48 -4.58 -36.24 9.84
N ASN A 49 -5.76 -36.27 9.19
CA ASN A 49 -6.54 -37.49 9.01
C ASN A 49 -5.75 -38.56 8.23
N PHE A 50 -5.04 -38.18 7.17
CA PHE A 50 -4.17 -39.12 6.43
C PHE A 50 -3.02 -39.69 7.27
N ILE A 51 -2.52 -38.93 8.26
CA ILE A 51 -1.48 -39.42 9.19
C ILE A 51 -2.08 -40.40 10.21
N VAL A 52 -3.30 -40.13 10.67
CA VAL A 52 -4.03 -40.96 11.65
C VAL A 52 -4.49 -42.31 11.06
N GLU A 53 -4.66 -42.42 9.73
CA GLU A 53 -4.94 -43.71 9.08
C GLU A 53 -3.84 -44.77 9.28
N HIS A 54 -2.63 -44.36 9.68
CA HIS A 54 -1.54 -45.29 9.93
C HIS A 54 -1.71 -46.05 11.26
N PRO A 55 -1.59 -47.40 11.31
CA PRO A 55 -1.86 -48.20 12.51
C PRO A 55 -1.05 -47.84 13.76
N MET A 56 0.11 -47.20 13.60
CA MET A 56 0.95 -46.75 14.71
C MET A 56 0.51 -45.42 15.34
N VAL A 57 -0.34 -44.64 14.65
CA VAL A 57 -0.71 -43.28 15.04
C VAL A 57 -2.09 -43.30 15.70
N HIS A 58 -2.16 -42.80 16.92
CA HIS A 58 -3.44 -42.60 17.63
C HIS A 58 -4.02 -41.21 17.37
N SER A 59 -3.16 -40.18 17.29
CA SER A 59 -3.57 -38.80 16.99
C SER A 59 -2.41 -38.00 16.40
N ALA A 60 -2.70 -37.04 15.53
CA ALA A 60 -1.71 -36.17 14.92
C ALA A 60 -2.19 -34.71 14.87
N ILE A 61 -1.27 -33.77 15.07
CA ILE A 61 -1.48 -32.33 14.98
C ILE A 61 -0.33 -31.73 14.16
N ILE A 62 -0.62 -31.13 13.02
CA ILE A 62 0.33 -30.32 12.27
C ILE A 62 0.55 -28.99 13.02
N PHE A 63 1.76 -28.46 13.09
CA PHE A 63 2.05 -27.14 13.67
C PHE A 63 2.91 -26.31 12.71
N GLY A 64 2.98 -25.00 12.92
CA GLY A 64 3.74 -24.09 12.04
C GLY A 64 3.18 -22.69 11.86
N HIS A 65 2.22 -22.27 12.69
CA HIS A 65 1.66 -20.93 12.62
C HIS A 65 2.74 -19.86 12.84
N ALA A 66 2.82 -18.89 11.92
CA ALA A 66 3.87 -17.86 11.93
C ALA A 66 5.31 -18.45 12.01
N ARG A 67 5.52 -19.62 11.40
CA ARG A 67 6.84 -20.26 11.22
C ARG A 67 7.09 -20.56 9.74
N TYR A 68 8.35 -20.81 9.38
CA TYR A 68 8.75 -21.03 7.98
C TYR A 68 8.49 -22.46 7.47
N ASN A 69 8.46 -23.45 8.36
CA ASN A 69 8.24 -24.87 8.02
C ASN A 69 7.08 -25.46 8.82
N ALA A 70 6.30 -26.34 8.20
CA ALA A 70 5.29 -27.13 8.89
C ALA A 70 5.99 -28.32 9.60
N GLY A 71 5.54 -28.62 10.81
CA GLY A 71 5.90 -29.86 11.51
C GLY A 71 4.65 -30.62 11.92
N VAL A 72 4.84 -31.84 12.44
CA VAL A 72 3.74 -32.66 12.96
C VAL A 72 4.10 -33.20 14.32
N LEU A 73 3.16 -33.08 15.25
CA LEU A 73 3.20 -33.69 16.57
C LEU A 73 2.30 -34.94 16.53
N ILE A 74 2.85 -36.10 16.89
CA ILE A 74 2.19 -37.41 16.76
C ILE A 74 2.11 -38.09 18.13
N GLN A 75 0.92 -38.51 18.54
CA GLN A 75 0.72 -39.46 19.62
C GLN A 75 0.60 -40.87 19.05
N LEU A 76 1.48 -41.77 19.50
CA LEU A 76 1.49 -43.18 19.07
C LEU A 76 0.47 -44.01 19.85
N GLY A 77 -0.02 -45.08 19.23
CA GLY A 77 -0.92 -46.04 19.86
C GLY A 77 -0.24 -46.86 20.97
N ASP A 78 -1.04 -47.47 21.86
CA ASP A 78 -0.55 -48.13 23.08
C ASP A 78 0.47 -49.26 22.83
N GLY A 79 0.42 -49.92 21.67
CA GLY A 79 1.37 -50.97 21.26
C GLY A 79 2.66 -50.46 20.62
N TYR A 80 2.82 -49.14 20.43
CA TYR A 80 3.94 -48.52 19.70
C TYR A 80 4.61 -47.39 20.49
N LYS A 81 4.44 -47.40 21.81
CA LYS A 81 5.04 -46.42 22.73
C LYS A 81 6.56 -46.45 22.63
N ILE A 82 7.18 -45.27 22.52
CA ILE A 82 8.63 -45.09 22.46
C ILE A 82 9.10 -44.17 23.59
N ASP A 83 10.36 -44.27 23.98
CA ASP A 83 11.00 -43.23 24.78
C ASP A 83 11.39 -42.06 23.87
N THR A 84 10.74 -40.91 24.06
CA THR A 84 11.00 -39.69 23.28
C THR A 84 12.37 -39.06 23.57
N SER A 85 13.05 -39.51 24.63
CA SER A 85 14.41 -39.07 24.99
C SER A 85 15.49 -39.89 24.29
N ASP A 86 15.15 -41.07 23.76
CA ASP A 86 16.06 -41.94 23.02
C ASP A 86 16.04 -41.59 21.52
N ALA A 87 17.11 -40.91 21.07
CA ALA A 87 17.26 -40.48 19.68
C ALA A 87 17.22 -41.64 18.67
N LYS A 88 17.62 -42.86 19.06
CA LYS A 88 17.64 -44.03 18.16
C LYS A 88 16.21 -44.53 17.91
N GLN A 89 15.41 -44.68 18.96
CA GLN A 89 14.00 -45.08 18.85
C GLN A 89 13.16 -44.04 18.09
N VAL A 90 13.40 -42.76 18.33
CA VAL A 90 12.77 -41.65 17.58
C VAL A 90 13.15 -41.72 16.10
N GLY A 91 14.42 -41.97 15.78
CA GLY A 91 14.90 -42.13 14.40
C GLY A 91 14.26 -43.32 13.67
N GLU A 92 14.23 -44.49 14.29
CA GLU A 92 13.61 -45.69 13.73
C GLU A 92 12.09 -45.53 13.51
N THR A 93 11.42 -44.85 14.43
CA THR A 93 9.97 -44.58 14.32
C THR A 93 9.66 -43.56 13.23
N ARG A 94 10.50 -42.53 13.06
CA ARG A 94 10.42 -41.61 11.91
C ARG A 94 10.58 -42.35 10.58
N ASN A 95 11.50 -43.33 10.49
CA ASN A 95 11.66 -44.14 9.29
C ASN A 95 10.38 -44.93 8.95
N LYS A 96 9.74 -45.52 9.96
CA LYS A 96 8.49 -46.29 9.78
C LYS A 96 7.33 -45.43 9.27
N LEU A 97 7.25 -44.17 9.69
CA LEU A 97 6.21 -43.23 9.27
C LEU A 97 6.53 -42.49 7.95
N GLN A 98 7.73 -42.68 7.39
CA GLN A 98 8.21 -41.93 6.24
C GLN A 98 7.28 -42.05 5.02
N HIS A 99 6.81 -43.25 4.69
CA HIS A 99 5.93 -43.48 3.54
C HIS A 99 4.57 -42.77 3.66
N VAL A 100 4.04 -42.64 4.88
CA VAL A 100 2.77 -41.92 5.11
C VAL A 100 2.99 -40.42 4.99
N ILE A 101 4.09 -39.90 5.52
CA ILE A 101 4.44 -38.48 5.40
C ILE A 101 4.73 -38.10 3.94
N GLU A 102 5.39 -38.96 3.17
CA GLU A 102 5.59 -38.78 1.72
C GLU A 102 4.24 -38.73 0.98
N ARG A 103 3.31 -39.63 1.29
CA ARG A 103 1.95 -39.62 0.73
C ARG A 103 1.20 -38.33 1.09
N VAL A 104 1.25 -37.89 2.34
CA VAL A 104 0.64 -36.62 2.80
C VAL A 104 1.25 -35.43 2.05
N ASN A 105 2.57 -35.44 1.83
CA ASN A 105 3.28 -34.38 1.11
C ASN A 105 2.95 -34.30 -0.39
N MET A 106 2.43 -35.36 -1.00
CA MET A 106 1.91 -35.33 -2.38
C MET A 106 0.66 -34.45 -2.50
N PHE A 107 -0.17 -34.43 -1.45
CA PHE A 107 -1.42 -33.65 -1.40
C PHE A 107 -1.25 -32.29 -0.70
N ALA A 108 -0.13 -32.08 0.00
CA ALA A 108 0.20 -30.82 0.63
C ALA A 108 0.82 -29.81 -0.36
N PRO A 109 0.41 -28.53 -0.33
CA PRO A 109 1.12 -27.45 -1.01
C PRO A 109 2.60 -27.42 -0.63
N GLN A 110 3.47 -26.94 -1.52
CA GLN A 110 4.91 -26.99 -1.34
C GLN A 110 5.40 -26.40 0.01
N HIS A 111 4.76 -25.34 0.49
CA HIS A 111 5.08 -24.68 1.77
C HIS A 111 4.56 -25.41 3.03
N ALA A 112 3.67 -26.38 2.87
CA ALA A 112 3.04 -27.13 3.97
C ALA A 112 3.52 -28.59 4.07
N ARG A 113 4.50 -28.98 3.24
CA ARG A 113 5.11 -30.31 3.29
C ARG A 113 5.87 -30.51 4.60
N VAL A 114 5.61 -31.61 5.28
CA VAL A 114 6.25 -31.98 6.55
C VAL A 114 7.51 -32.79 6.27
N GLN A 115 8.64 -32.35 6.82
CA GLN A 115 9.91 -33.08 6.71
C GLN A 115 10.04 -34.11 7.83
N LYS A 116 10.86 -35.13 7.60
CA LYS A 116 11.12 -36.21 8.56
C LYS A 116 11.67 -35.68 9.90
N GLU A 117 12.53 -34.68 9.84
CA GLU A 117 13.15 -34.03 11.00
C GLU A 117 12.15 -33.13 11.75
N MET A 118 11.02 -32.78 11.11
CA MET A 118 9.95 -31.96 11.67
C MET A 118 8.83 -32.79 12.33
N ILE A 119 9.07 -34.08 12.56
CA ILE A 119 8.16 -34.99 13.27
C ILE A 119 8.54 -35.03 14.75
N LEU A 120 7.63 -34.59 15.61
CA LEU A 120 7.71 -34.66 17.06
C LEU A 120 6.77 -35.74 17.59
N PHE A 121 7.19 -36.49 18.61
CA PHE A 121 6.35 -37.51 19.25
C PHE A 121 5.91 -37.06 20.64
N ALA A 122 4.67 -37.38 21.00
CA ALA A 122 4.12 -37.12 22.32
C ALA A 122 4.80 -38.01 23.39
N ALA A 123 5.44 -37.39 24.39
CA ALA A 123 5.99 -38.13 25.53
C ALA A 123 4.90 -38.89 26.31
N LEU A 124 5.24 -40.08 26.83
CA LEU A 124 4.34 -40.93 27.61
C LEU A 124 3.78 -40.26 28.86
N THR A 125 4.58 -39.38 29.46
CA THR A 125 4.22 -38.58 30.64
C THR A 125 3.37 -37.36 30.30
N LYS A 126 3.15 -37.06 29.01
CA LYS A 126 2.57 -35.78 28.56
C LYS A 126 1.50 -35.95 27.46
N PRO A 127 0.56 -36.91 27.50
CA PRO A 127 -0.38 -37.18 26.39
C PRO A 127 -1.20 -35.97 25.92
N PHE A 128 -1.79 -36.07 24.73
CA PHE A 128 -2.66 -35.04 24.15
C PHE A 128 -3.84 -34.72 25.06
N ILE A 129 -4.33 -33.48 24.96
CA ILE A 129 -5.50 -33.02 25.70
C ILE A 129 -6.70 -33.20 24.78
N TYR A 130 -7.71 -33.95 25.22
CA TYR A 130 -8.95 -34.18 24.47
C TYR A 130 -10.06 -33.27 24.98
N THR A 131 -10.98 -32.90 24.10
CA THR A 131 -12.08 -32.01 24.46
C THR A 131 -13.06 -32.71 25.41
N HIS A 132 -13.55 -32.00 26.44
CA HIS A 132 -14.55 -32.54 27.37
C HIS A 132 -15.88 -32.92 26.69
N LEU A 133 -16.17 -32.34 25.53
CA LEU A 133 -17.39 -32.57 24.76
C LEU A 133 -17.29 -33.79 23.83
N ASN A 134 -16.08 -34.21 23.47
CA ASN A 134 -15.83 -35.41 22.66
C ASN A 134 -14.44 -35.98 22.97
N PRO A 135 -14.35 -37.11 23.70
CA PRO A 135 -13.08 -37.76 24.04
C PRO A 135 -12.26 -38.23 22.83
N ALA A 136 -12.85 -38.32 21.64
CA ALA A 136 -12.15 -38.66 20.40
C ALA A 136 -11.58 -37.44 19.66
N ARG A 137 -11.88 -36.21 20.10
CA ARG A 137 -11.40 -34.98 19.46
C ARG A 137 -10.33 -34.30 20.31
N VAL A 138 -9.16 -34.10 19.71
CA VAL A 138 -8.03 -33.44 20.37
C VAL A 138 -8.29 -31.93 20.47
N ASN A 139 -8.07 -31.36 21.66
CA ASN A 139 -8.00 -29.93 21.86
C ASN A 139 -6.62 -29.43 21.39
N ARG A 140 -6.61 -28.90 20.17
CA ARG A 140 -5.41 -28.46 19.48
C ARG A 140 -4.67 -27.33 20.20
N ASN A 141 -5.39 -26.28 20.61
CA ASN A 141 -4.78 -25.09 21.20
C ASN A 141 -4.08 -25.44 22.52
N ASP A 142 -4.75 -26.21 23.38
CA ASP A 142 -4.18 -26.59 24.67
C ASP A 142 -3.04 -27.61 24.50
N THR A 143 -3.16 -28.54 23.56
CA THR A 143 -2.09 -29.52 23.27
C THR A 143 -0.86 -28.82 22.70
N LEU A 144 -1.01 -27.88 21.76
CA LEU A 144 0.11 -27.12 21.21
C LEU A 144 0.74 -26.20 22.25
N ALA A 145 -0.05 -25.55 23.10
CA ALA A 145 0.46 -24.75 24.22
C ALA A 145 1.28 -25.63 25.19
N LYS A 146 0.79 -26.84 25.50
CA LYS A 146 1.49 -27.82 26.33
C LYS A 146 2.84 -28.18 25.75
N TYR A 147 2.96 -28.36 24.44
CA TYR A 147 4.19 -28.79 23.73
C TYR A 147 5.01 -27.64 23.13
N ASN A 148 4.72 -26.39 23.49
CA ASN A 148 5.33 -25.23 22.86
C ASN A 148 6.87 -25.21 23.01
N ASP A 149 7.40 -25.62 24.16
CA ASP A 149 8.84 -25.62 24.41
C ASP A 149 9.57 -26.66 23.55
N GLU A 150 9.01 -27.86 23.41
CA GLU A 150 9.57 -28.91 22.55
C GLU A 150 9.46 -28.55 21.07
N ILE A 151 8.37 -27.91 20.66
CA ILE A 151 8.21 -27.40 19.29
C ILE A 151 9.27 -26.32 19.01
N ASN A 152 9.48 -25.39 19.94
CA ASN A 152 10.52 -24.36 19.82
C ASN A 152 11.93 -24.98 19.81
N ALA A 153 12.20 -25.96 20.67
CA ALA A 153 13.45 -26.70 20.70
C ALA A 153 13.70 -27.46 19.40
N LEU A 154 12.66 -28.03 18.78
CA LEU A 154 12.74 -28.70 17.48
C LEU A 154 13.09 -27.72 16.38
N TYR A 155 12.41 -26.57 16.30
CA TYR A 155 12.76 -25.52 15.34
C TYR A 155 14.20 -25.04 15.52
N ASN A 156 14.65 -24.87 16.77
CA ASN A 156 16.03 -24.50 17.09
C ASN A 156 17.02 -25.61 16.71
N THR A 157 16.66 -26.88 16.91
CA THR A 157 17.52 -28.04 16.58
C THR A 157 17.63 -28.24 15.09
N VAL A 158 16.53 -28.10 14.34
CA VAL A 158 16.53 -28.16 12.87
C VAL A 158 17.29 -26.97 12.29
N ALA A 159 17.14 -25.78 12.88
CA ALA A 159 17.95 -24.61 12.54
C ALA A 159 19.44 -24.83 12.84
N ARG A 160 19.79 -25.49 13.97
CA ARG A 160 21.17 -25.83 14.34
C ARG A 160 21.77 -26.97 13.53
N ALA A 161 20.98 -27.98 13.14
CA ALA A 161 21.41 -29.07 12.28
C ALA A 161 21.67 -28.61 10.84
N ALA A 162 21.03 -27.51 10.41
CA ALA A 162 21.35 -26.82 9.17
C ALA A 162 22.65 -25.99 9.26
N LEU A 163 23.20 -25.72 10.45
CA LEU A 163 24.48 -25.03 10.62
C LEU A 163 25.62 -26.01 10.34
N ILE A 164 26.13 -25.98 9.12
CA ILE A 164 27.43 -26.57 8.77
C ILE A 164 28.52 -25.97 9.67
N ALA A 165 29.58 -26.74 9.91
CA ALA A 165 30.81 -26.38 10.63
C ALA A 165 31.64 -25.24 9.99
N MET A 166 30.99 -24.26 9.35
CA MET A 166 31.60 -23.08 8.77
C MET A 166 31.42 -21.88 9.70
N LYS A 167 32.53 -21.31 10.16
CA LYS A 167 32.50 -20.09 10.98
C LYS A 167 32.04 -18.91 10.10
N PRO A 168 31.00 -18.15 10.50
CA PRO A 168 30.57 -16.97 9.78
C PRO A 168 31.67 -15.91 9.75
N PRO A 169 31.77 -15.10 8.69
CA PRO A 169 32.78 -14.05 8.61
C PRO A 169 32.51 -12.98 9.69
N LYS A 170 33.59 -12.51 10.32
CA LYS A 170 33.54 -11.38 11.27
C LYS A 170 33.32 -10.04 10.56
N VAL A 171 33.73 -9.94 9.29
CA VAL A 171 33.59 -8.75 8.43
C VAL A 171 32.98 -9.19 7.10
N TRP A 172 31.81 -8.66 6.78
CA TRP A 172 31.05 -8.97 5.57
C TRP A 172 31.47 -8.07 4.39
N SER A 173 32.72 -8.17 3.94
CA SER A 173 33.16 -7.54 2.68
C SER A 173 32.58 -8.29 1.47
N PRO A 174 32.54 -7.69 0.26
CA PRO A 174 32.12 -8.40 -0.95
C PRO A 174 32.89 -9.72 -1.14
N LYS A 175 34.21 -9.71 -0.89
CA LYS A 175 35.07 -10.89 -0.97
C LYS A 175 34.72 -11.96 0.07
N ASN A 176 34.57 -11.58 1.34
CA ASN A 176 34.27 -12.53 2.43
C ASN A 176 32.86 -13.11 2.31
N SER A 177 31.90 -12.29 1.89
CA SER A 177 30.52 -12.69 1.68
C SER A 177 30.41 -13.67 0.53
N LEU A 178 31.15 -13.43 -0.56
CA LEU A 178 31.21 -14.34 -1.70
C LEU A 178 31.81 -15.70 -1.32
N THR A 179 32.93 -15.71 -0.60
CA THR A 179 33.52 -16.96 -0.07
C THR A 179 32.57 -17.72 0.84
N TYR A 180 31.83 -17.01 1.70
CA TYR A 180 30.90 -17.64 2.63
C TYR A 180 29.67 -18.22 1.92
N VAL A 181 29.04 -17.46 1.03
CA VAL A 181 27.88 -17.91 0.25
C VAL A 181 28.24 -19.08 -0.67
N ARG A 182 29.40 -19.07 -1.33
CA ARG A 182 29.90 -20.25 -2.06
C ARG A 182 29.96 -21.48 -1.17
N GLY A 183 30.45 -21.34 0.05
CA GLY A 183 30.52 -22.44 1.02
C GLY A 183 29.15 -22.95 1.45
N ILE A 184 28.17 -22.06 1.65
CA ILE A 184 26.77 -22.45 1.89
C ILE A 184 26.23 -23.27 0.72
N ILE A 185 26.41 -22.78 -0.51
CA ILE A 185 25.91 -23.43 -1.73
C ILE A 185 26.56 -24.80 -1.92
N VAL A 186 27.88 -24.91 -1.78
CA VAL A 186 28.59 -26.20 -1.85
C VAL A 186 28.10 -27.17 -0.79
N ALA A 187 27.81 -26.69 0.42
CA ALA A 187 27.34 -27.55 1.50
C ALA A 187 25.87 -27.98 1.35
N VAL A 188 25.03 -27.15 0.72
CA VAL A 188 23.61 -27.46 0.47
C VAL A 188 23.44 -28.35 -0.77
N LEU A 189 24.20 -28.09 -1.84
CA LEU A 189 24.11 -28.81 -3.12
C LEU A 189 25.12 -29.95 -3.29
N GLY A 190 26.17 -30.01 -2.46
CA GLY A 190 27.24 -31.01 -2.57
C GLY A 190 28.19 -30.82 -3.78
N ARG A 191 28.04 -29.73 -4.54
CA ARG A 191 28.84 -29.44 -5.75
C ARG A 191 29.21 -27.96 -5.85
N LYS A 192 30.28 -27.67 -6.60
CA LYS A 192 30.67 -26.29 -6.94
C LYS A 192 29.87 -25.82 -8.16
N LEU A 193 29.45 -24.55 -8.11
CA LEU A 193 28.79 -23.85 -9.21
C LEU A 193 29.56 -22.55 -9.48
N ASP A 194 29.43 -22.02 -10.69
CA ASP A 194 29.94 -20.69 -11.04
C ASP A 194 29.09 -19.59 -10.37
N ASP A 195 29.71 -18.45 -10.10
CA ASP A 195 29.14 -17.47 -9.18
C ASP A 195 27.90 -16.74 -9.72
N ASP A 196 27.81 -16.61 -11.05
CA ASP A 196 26.75 -15.87 -11.75
C ASP A 196 25.70 -16.80 -12.36
N THR A 197 25.81 -18.10 -12.11
CA THR A 197 24.86 -19.11 -12.60
C THR A 197 23.59 -19.10 -11.77
N ASP A 198 22.44 -19.23 -12.46
CA ASP A 198 21.16 -19.38 -11.80
C ASP A 198 21.10 -20.72 -11.04
N LEU A 199 20.85 -20.61 -9.74
CA LEU A 199 20.80 -21.72 -8.81
C LEU A 199 19.65 -22.69 -9.11
N PHE A 200 18.54 -22.22 -9.68
CA PHE A 200 17.35 -23.04 -9.98
C PHE A 200 17.56 -23.92 -11.21
N ASP A 201 18.34 -23.46 -12.20
CA ASP A 201 18.73 -24.27 -13.36
C ASP A 201 19.53 -25.52 -12.97
N TYR A 202 20.12 -25.50 -11.77
CA TYR A 202 20.94 -26.56 -11.20
C TYR A 202 20.21 -27.30 -10.07
N GLY A 203 18.88 -27.37 -10.13
CA GLY A 203 18.09 -28.28 -9.30
C GLY A 203 17.96 -27.85 -7.83
N ILE A 204 18.14 -26.55 -7.52
CA ILE A 204 17.68 -26.01 -6.25
C ILE A 204 16.16 -25.99 -6.25
N ASP A 205 15.58 -26.74 -5.33
CA ASP A 205 14.16 -26.67 -5.02
C ASP A 205 13.90 -25.68 -3.86
N SER A 206 12.63 -25.45 -3.55
CA SER A 206 12.23 -24.56 -2.44
C SER A 206 12.79 -24.99 -1.08
N LEU A 207 13.12 -26.27 -0.90
CA LEU A 207 13.70 -26.80 0.33
C LEU A 207 15.16 -26.38 0.46
N GLN A 208 15.95 -26.55 -0.60
CA GLN A 208 17.34 -26.10 -0.62
C GLN A 208 17.44 -24.56 -0.56
N ALA A 209 16.55 -23.85 -1.24
CA ALA A 209 16.45 -22.39 -1.14
C ALA A 209 16.16 -21.92 0.30
N THR A 210 15.25 -22.61 1.00
CA THR A 210 14.95 -22.32 2.41
C THR A 210 16.15 -22.58 3.32
N ARG A 211 16.90 -23.66 3.09
CA ARG A 211 18.12 -23.97 3.85
C ARG A 211 19.20 -22.91 3.67
N ILE A 212 19.48 -22.50 2.43
CA ILE A 212 20.45 -21.43 2.11
C ILE A 212 20.11 -20.16 2.88
N ARG A 213 18.84 -19.76 2.86
CA ARG A 213 18.35 -18.59 3.56
C ARG A 213 18.55 -18.65 5.07
N VAL A 214 18.16 -19.75 5.71
CA VAL A 214 18.28 -19.91 7.17
C VAL A 214 19.74 -19.80 7.62
N ILE A 215 20.65 -20.45 6.90
CA ILE A 215 22.09 -20.43 7.19
C ILE A 215 22.63 -19.00 7.04
N LEU A 216 22.30 -18.32 5.94
CA LEU A 216 22.75 -16.96 5.67
C LEU A 216 22.23 -15.96 6.71
N PHE A 217 20.96 -16.05 7.09
CA PHE A 217 20.34 -15.13 8.04
C PHE A 217 20.87 -15.33 9.47
N HIS A 218 21.11 -16.58 9.87
CA HIS A 218 21.73 -16.86 11.17
C HIS A 218 23.18 -16.31 11.25
N ALA A 219 23.95 -16.45 10.17
CA ALA A 219 25.28 -15.88 10.08
C ALA A 219 25.25 -14.34 10.22
N LEU A 220 24.33 -13.68 9.53
CA LEU A 220 24.14 -12.22 9.62
C LEU A 220 23.68 -11.77 11.00
N GLN A 221 22.75 -12.49 11.62
CA GLN A 221 22.27 -12.19 12.97
C GLN A 221 23.38 -12.37 14.03
N SER A 222 24.19 -13.42 13.92
CA SER A 222 25.23 -13.75 14.90
C SER A 222 26.47 -12.87 14.81
N THR A 223 26.92 -12.47 13.61
CA THR A 223 28.14 -11.65 13.46
C THR A 223 27.90 -10.18 13.13
N ALA A 224 26.78 -9.83 12.51
CA ALA A 224 26.43 -8.45 12.16
C ALA A 224 25.27 -7.86 13.00
N LYS A 225 24.66 -8.64 13.92
CA LYS A 225 23.53 -8.24 14.78
C LYS A 225 22.33 -7.69 13.98
N THR A 226 22.08 -8.23 12.79
CA THR A 226 20.99 -7.80 11.91
C THR A 226 19.63 -8.33 12.37
N ASP A 227 18.60 -7.47 12.36
CA ASP A 227 17.20 -7.92 12.52
C ASP A 227 16.67 -8.49 11.19
N THR A 228 16.87 -9.79 11.02
CA THR A 228 16.48 -10.53 9.82
C THR A 228 14.98 -10.78 9.69
N ARG A 229 14.16 -10.37 10.69
CA ARG A 229 12.69 -10.52 10.68
C ARG A 229 11.99 -9.58 9.70
N ARG A 230 12.67 -8.50 9.28
CA ARG A 230 12.15 -7.49 8.34
C ARG A 230 12.51 -7.76 6.88
N LEU A 231 13.32 -8.80 6.61
CA LEU A 231 13.80 -9.13 5.26
C LEU A 231 12.86 -10.14 4.57
N SER A 232 12.62 -9.94 3.27
CA SER A 232 11.74 -10.77 2.44
C SER A 232 11.99 -12.28 2.60
N GLY A 233 10.92 -13.07 2.56
CA GLY A 233 10.98 -14.53 2.58
C GLY A 233 11.63 -15.14 1.32
N ASN A 234 11.66 -14.40 0.22
CA ASN A 234 11.97 -14.91 -1.12
C ASN A 234 13.39 -14.56 -1.61
N ILE A 235 14.34 -14.28 -0.72
CA ILE A 235 15.68 -13.77 -1.10
C ILE A 235 16.44 -14.66 -2.09
N VAL A 236 16.33 -15.98 -2.00
CA VAL A 236 17.01 -16.90 -2.93
C VAL A 236 16.37 -16.89 -4.32
N TYR A 237 15.08 -16.56 -4.41
CA TYR A 237 14.38 -16.33 -5.69
C TYR A 237 14.69 -14.95 -6.27
N GLN A 238 14.86 -13.94 -5.42
CA GLN A 238 15.18 -12.57 -5.82
C GLN A 238 16.64 -12.41 -6.26
N TYR A 239 17.53 -13.21 -5.67
CA TYR A 239 18.96 -13.23 -5.97
C TYR A 239 19.36 -14.68 -6.27
N PRO A 240 19.02 -15.21 -7.46
CA PRO A 240 19.18 -16.62 -7.78
C PRO A 240 20.63 -17.00 -8.09
N THR A 241 21.63 -16.17 -7.78
CA THR A 241 23.05 -16.44 -8.06
C THR A 241 23.90 -16.30 -6.79
N ILE A 242 25.07 -16.93 -6.76
CA ILE A 242 26.02 -16.82 -5.64
C ILE A 242 26.47 -15.36 -5.47
N THR A 243 26.80 -14.68 -6.57
CA THR A 243 27.16 -13.26 -6.58
C THR A 243 26.03 -12.39 -6.02
N GLY A 244 24.78 -12.68 -6.41
CA GLY A 244 23.59 -11.97 -5.94
C GLY A 244 23.38 -12.11 -4.44
N LEU A 245 23.44 -13.34 -3.92
CA LEU A 245 23.31 -13.64 -2.49
C LEU A 245 24.47 -13.07 -1.67
N ALA A 246 25.70 -13.13 -2.19
CA ALA A 246 26.87 -12.56 -1.55
C ALA A 246 26.80 -11.03 -1.46
N THR A 247 26.35 -10.38 -2.53
CA THR A 247 26.12 -8.93 -2.57
C THR A 247 25.03 -8.53 -1.59
N PHE A 248 23.93 -9.29 -1.56
CA PHE A 248 22.86 -9.10 -0.57
C PHE A 248 23.39 -9.22 0.86
N ALA A 249 24.19 -10.24 1.17
CA ALA A 249 24.73 -10.45 2.51
C ALA A 249 25.72 -9.36 2.93
N ALA A 250 26.61 -8.94 2.02
CA ALA A 250 27.52 -7.82 2.25
C ALA A 250 26.77 -6.52 2.53
N ARG A 251 25.74 -6.21 1.74
CA ARG A 251 24.89 -5.03 1.92
C ARG A 251 24.09 -5.08 3.22
N THR A 252 23.49 -6.22 3.54
CA THR A 252 22.66 -6.43 4.72
C THR A 252 23.47 -6.31 6.02
N ALA A 253 24.68 -6.87 6.05
CA ALA A 253 25.57 -6.75 7.19
C ALA A 253 26.11 -5.33 7.40
N LEU A 254 26.28 -4.56 6.32
CA LEU A 254 26.63 -3.13 6.39
C LEU A 254 25.49 -2.27 6.95
N ALA A 255 24.26 -2.78 6.89
CA ALA A 255 23.06 -1.99 7.10
C ALA A 255 22.66 -1.75 8.57
N CYS A 256 23.32 -2.40 9.54
CA CYS A 256 23.05 -2.21 10.97
C CYS A 256 23.46 -0.83 11.55
N PHE A 257 24.00 0.07 10.73
CA PHE A 257 24.15 1.50 11.05
C PHE A 257 23.66 2.43 9.92
N ARG A 258 23.06 1.92 8.83
CA ARG A 258 22.91 2.68 7.56
C ARG A 258 21.57 2.60 6.83
N HIS A 259 20.61 1.73 7.21
CA HIS A 259 19.47 1.45 6.32
C HIS A 259 18.36 2.52 6.20
N ARG A 260 18.22 3.49 7.12
CA ARG A 260 17.34 4.66 6.90
C ARG A 260 18.03 5.81 6.15
N THR A 261 19.34 5.98 6.36
CA THR A 261 20.11 7.11 5.81
C THR A 261 20.56 6.87 4.37
N GLU A 262 20.98 5.66 3.99
CA GLU A 262 21.54 5.41 2.64
C GLU A 262 20.45 5.32 1.56
N SER A 263 19.29 4.71 1.84
CA SER A 263 18.13 4.72 0.91
C SER A 263 17.52 6.12 0.76
N SER A 264 17.43 6.89 1.85
CA SER A 264 16.98 8.28 1.79
C SER A 264 17.98 9.15 1.03
N LEU A 265 19.29 8.99 1.26
CA LEU A 265 20.34 9.71 0.52
C LEU A 265 20.31 9.38 -0.98
N THR A 266 20.14 8.11 -1.37
CA THR A 266 19.99 7.75 -2.79
C THR A 266 18.76 8.43 -3.41
N ARG A 267 17.62 8.41 -2.73
CA ARG A 267 16.40 9.10 -3.19
C ARG A 267 16.60 10.61 -3.26
N CYS A 268 17.26 11.23 -2.28
CA CYS A 268 17.62 12.64 -2.29
C CYS A 268 18.54 13.00 -3.46
N LEU A 269 19.52 12.15 -3.77
CA LEU A 269 20.43 12.33 -4.92
C LEU A 269 19.68 12.21 -6.24
N GLU A 270 18.77 11.24 -6.36
CA GLU A 270 17.90 11.10 -7.54
C GLU A 270 17.00 12.32 -7.73
N MET A 271 16.34 12.78 -6.65
CA MET A 271 15.54 14.00 -6.66
C MET A 271 16.37 15.21 -7.10
N THR A 272 17.55 15.40 -6.51
CA THR A 272 18.46 16.50 -6.85
C THR A 272 18.90 16.43 -8.31
N LYS A 273 19.21 15.23 -8.81
CA LYS A 273 19.55 15.00 -10.23
C LYS A 273 18.38 15.35 -11.16
N MET A 274 17.14 15.00 -10.78
CA MET A 274 15.95 15.36 -11.55
C MET A 274 15.70 16.87 -11.56
N VAL A 275 15.97 17.57 -10.46
CA VAL A 275 15.93 19.05 -10.44
C VAL A 275 16.95 19.61 -11.41
N GLN A 276 18.22 19.20 -11.29
CA GLN A 276 19.31 19.69 -12.14
C GLN A 276 19.05 19.48 -13.63
N SER A 277 18.51 18.33 -14.04
CA SER A 277 18.22 18.05 -15.45
C SER A 277 17.11 18.93 -16.03
N HIS A 278 16.22 19.45 -15.18
CA HIS A 278 15.08 20.27 -15.59
C HIS A 278 15.27 21.77 -15.32
N THR A 279 16.41 22.23 -14.80
CA THR A 279 16.67 23.65 -14.51
C THR A 279 17.72 24.28 -15.42
N LEU A 280 18.15 23.60 -16.49
CA LEU A 280 19.14 24.15 -17.43
C LEU A 280 18.49 25.05 -18.48
N ASN A 281 19.15 26.15 -18.87
CA ASN A 281 18.81 26.97 -20.03
C ASN A 281 17.38 27.56 -20.02
N PHE A 282 16.99 28.24 -18.94
CA PHE A 282 15.70 28.95 -18.94
C PHE A 282 15.64 30.04 -20.02
N PRO A 283 14.49 30.21 -20.72
CA PRO A 283 14.28 31.30 -21.65
C PRO A 283 14.43 32.67 -20.97
N LYS A 284 15.04 33.63 -21.67
CA LYS A 284 15.10 35.01 -21.21
C LYS A 284 13.78 35.71 -21.49
N HIS A 285 13.12 36.19 -20.45
CA HIS A 285 11.91 36.98 -20.56
C HIS A 285 12.19 38.31 -21.28
N ARG A 286 11.37 38.63 -22.28
CA ARG A 286 11.48 39.84 -23.11
C ARG A 286 10.12 40.54 -23.20
N PRO A 287 9.86 41.51 -22.30
CA PRO A 287 8.61 42.25 -22.33
C PRO A 287 8.53 43.10 -23.60
N SER A 288 7.40 43.02 -24.30
CA SER A 288 7.12 43.79 -25.53
C SER A 288 5.67 44.25 -25.65
N MET A 289 4.78 43.84 -24.74
CA MET A 289 3.38 44.21 -24.72
C MET A 289 2.96 44.84 -23.40
N GLN A 290 1.79 45.46 -23.38
CA GLN A 290 1.17 45.97 -22.16
C GLN A 290 0.45 44.87 -21.38
N LEU A 291 0.28 45.06 -20.08
CA LEU A 291 -0.43 44.11 -19.22
C LEU A 291 -1.91 44.11 -19.59
N PRO A 292 -2.55 42.94 -19.79
CA PRO A 292 -3.99 42.86 -19.92
C PRO A 292 -4.65 43.39 -18.64
N HIS A 293 -5.78 44.09 -18.78
CA HIS A 293 -6.54 44.60 -17.63
C HIS A 293 -7.14 43.46 -16.79
N ASP A 294 -7.40 42.30 -17.40
CA ASP A 294 -8.18 41.21 -16.81
C ASP A 294 -7.39 39.90 -16.68
N ASP A 295 -7.77 39.05 -15.73
CA ASP A 295 -7.12 37.75 -15.52
C ASP A 295 -7.56 36.75 -16.61
N VAL A 296 -6.57 36.22 -17.32
CA VAL A 296 -6.70 35.06 -18.21
C VAL A 296 -5.96 33.87 -17.61
N VAL A 297 -6.68 32.78 -17.36
CA VAL A 297 -6.18 31.61 -16.63
C VAL A 297 -5.99 30.43 -17.57
N LEU A 298 -4.78 29.86 -17.61
CA LEU A 298 -4.51 28.54 -18.17
C LEU A 298 -4.49 27.52 -17.04
N ILE A 299 -5.40 26.55 -17.03
CA ILE A 299 -5.49 25.53 -15.98
C ILE A 299 -5.28 24.13 -16.56
N THR A 300 -4.44 23.33 -15.91
CA THR A 300 -4.26 21.92 -16.26
C THR A 300 -5.00 21.00 -15.29
N GLY A 301 -5.47 19.84 -15.76
CA GLY A 301 -6.00 18.80 -14.88
C GLY A 301 -7.40 19.09 -14.34
N THR A 302 -8.23 19.81 -15.10
CA THR A 302 -9.63 20.09 -14.72
C THR A 302 -10.51 18.85 -14.69
N THR A 303 -10.02 17.72 -15.22
CA THR A 303 -10.71 16.43 -15.17
C THR A 303 -10.57 15.67 -13.84
N GLY A 304 -9.75 16.17 -12.90
CA GLY A 304 -9.65 15.65 -11.54
C GLY A 304 -10.66 16.30 -10.58
N LEU A 305 -10.84 15.70 -9.39
CA LEU A 305 -11.80 16.18 -8.38
C LEU A 305 -11.52 17.64 -7.95
N LEU A 306 -10.29 17.95 -7.55
CA LEU A 306 -9.87 19.32 -7.23
C LEU A 306 -9.94 20.23 -8.46
N GLY A 307 -9.49 19.75 -9.63
CA GLY A 307 -9.45 20.53 -10.86
C GLY A 307 -10.83 20.96 -11.38
N SER A 308 -11.86 20.12 -11.23
CA SER A 308 -13.24 20.48 -11.60
C SER A 308 -13.80 21.57 -10.68
N ASN A 309 -13.47 21.54 -9.39
CA ASN A 309 -13.85 22.58 -8.44
C ASN A 309 -13.09 23.89 -8.72
N LEU A 310 -11.77 23.83 -8.98
CA LEU A 310 -10.98 24.98 -9.40
C LEU A 310 -11.54 25.65 -10.66
N LEU A 311 -11.91 24.84 -11.66
CA LEU A 311 -12.53 25.34 -12.88
C LEU A 311 -13.80 26.14 -12.58
N ALA A 312 -14.68 25.62 -11.73
CA ALA A 312 -15.91 26.33 -11.34
C ALA A 312 -15.59 27.68 -10.67
N GLN A 313 -14.63 27.71 -9.75
CA GLN A 313 -14.20 28.93 -9.06
C GLN A 313 -13.69 30.00 -10.03
N PHE A 314 -12.84 29.63 -11.00
CA PHE A 314 -12.33 30.59 -11.98
C PHE A 314 -13.39 31.09 -12.96
N LEU A 315 -14.33 30.24 -13.39
CA LEU A 315 -15.40 30.66 -14.31
C LEU A 315 -16.36 31.67 -13.67
N GLN A 316 -16.69 31.43 -12.39
CA GLN A 316 -17.59 32.29 -11.61
C GLN A 316 -16.92 33.58 -11.13
N ASN A 317 -15.59 33.66 -11.16
CA ASN A 317 -14.88 34.85 -10.73
C ASN A 317 -15.06 36.01 -11.75
N PRO A 318 -15.57 37.19 -11.34
CA PRO A 318 -15.77 38.31 -12.26
C PRO A 318 -14.46 38.92 -12.77
N LYS A 319 -13.35 38.79 -12.02
CA LYS A 319 -12.02 39.29 -12.44
C LYS A 319 -11.35 38.43 -13.51
N VAL A 320 -11.86 37.21 -13.73
CA VAL A 320 -11.36 36.29 -14.75
C VAL A 320 -12.25 36.40 -15.99
N THR A 321 -11.65 36.70 -17.14
CA THR A 321 -12.38 36.88 -18.42
C THR A 321 -12.25 35.69 -19.35
N ARG A 322 -11.21 34.87 -19.18
CA ARG A 322 -10.99 33.67 -19.99
C ARG A 322 -10.30 32.58 -19.20
N VAL A 323 -10.74 31.34 -19.40
CA VAL A 323 -10.16 30.13 -18.83
C VAL A 323 -9.87 29.15 -19.95
N TYR A 324 -8.59 28.83 -20.13
CA TYR A 324 -8.12 27.77 -21.03
C TYR A 324 -7.91 26.49 -20.21
N ALA A 325 -8.71 25.46 -20.47
CA ALA A 325 -8.59 24.17 -19.82
C ALA A 325 -7.73 23.22 -20.67
N LEU A 326 -6.44 23.14 -20.34
CA LEU A 326 -5.46 22.30 -21.05
C LEU A 326 -5.41 20.90 -20.43
N ASN A 327 -5.94 19.92 -21.16
CA ASN A 327 -6.00 18.53 -20.72
C ASN A 327 -5.45 17.59 -21.79
N ARG A 328 -4.92 16.44 -21.35
CA ARG A 328 -4.54 15.35 -22.26
C ARG A 328 -5.77 14.82 -22.97
N ARG A 329 -5.64 14.55 -24.27
CA ARG A 329 -6.66 13.87 -25.06
C ARG A 329 -6.89 12.48 -24.47
N LYS A 330 -8.09 12.20 -23.97
CA LYS A 330 -8.48 10.88 -23.46
C LYS A 330 -9.23 10.10 -24.53
N SER A 331 -8.99 8.79 -24.62
CA SER A 331 -9.73 7.85 -25.48
C SER A 331 -11.15 7.54 -25.00
N ARG A 332 -11.70 8.28 -24.01
CA ARG A 332 -13.09 8.09 -23.57
C ARG A 332 -14.04 8.70 -24.62
N PRO A 333 -15.16 8.03 -24.95
CA PRO A 333 -16.15 8.59 -25.88
C PRO A 333 -16.75 9.90 -25.35
N GLY A 334 -17.23 10.75 -26.26
CA GLY A 334 -17.83 12.05 -25.95
C GLY A 334 -16.89 13.25 -26.14
N SER A 335 -17.49 14.42 -26.33
CA SER A 335 -16.79 15.70 -26.47
C SER A 335 -16.15 16.15 -25.14
N SER A 336 -15.17 17.06 -25.20
CA SER A 336 -14.56 17.65 -23.98
C SER A 336 -15.61 18.30 -23.08
N VAL A 337 -16.61 18.93 -23.68
CA VAL A 337 -17.75 19.57 -23.00
C VAL A 337 -18.57 18.54 -22.22
N GLU A 338 -19.00 17.45 -22.86
CA GLU A 338 -19.80 16.39 -22.22
C GLU A 338 -19.04 15.74 -21.07
N ARG A 339 -17.76 15.42 -21.30
CA ARG A 339 -16.91 14.82 -20.27
C ARG A 339 -16.72 15.74 -19.07
N GLN A 340 -16.51 17.04 -19.31
CA GLN A 340 -16.37 18.01 -18.22
C GLN A 340 -17.71 18.24 -17.49
N ALA A 341 -18.83 18.32 -18.21
CA ALA A 341 -20.17 18.47 -17.62
C ALA A 341 -20.50 17.32 -16.67
N ALA A 342 -20.20 16.08 -17.06
CA ALA A 342 -20.39 14.91 -16.22
C ALA A 342 -19.53 14.96 -14.93
N LEU A 343 -18.29 15.45 -15.02
CA LEU A 343 -17.41 15.58 -13.86
C LEU A 343 -17.85 16.69 -12.90
N LEU A 344 -18.34 17.81 -13.43
CA LEU A 344 -18.93 18.90 -12.66
C LEU A 344 -20.18 18.39 -11.92
N GLN A 345 -21.11 17.76 -12.63
CA GLN A 345 -22.33 17.21 -12.05
C GLN A 345 -22.02 16.18 -10.95
N ALA A 346 -21.11 15.25 -11.22
CA ALA A 346 -20.71 14.24 -10.23
C ALA A 346 -20.13 14.88 -8.97
N SER A 347 -19.50 16.06 -9.07
CA SER A 347 -18.94 16.81 -7.94
C SER A 347 -19.94 17.79 -7.29
N GLY A 348 -21.22 17.77 -7.69
CA GLY A 348 -22.24 18.65 -7.13
C GLY A 348 -22.19 20.08 -7.65
N LEU A 349 -21.56 20.28 -8.81
CA LEU A 349 -21.42 21.58 -9.46
C LEU A 349 -22.35 21.66 -10.67
N ASP A 350 -22.65 22.89 -11.10
CA ASP A 350 -23.49 23.12 -12.28
C ASP A 350 -22.82 22.60 -13.56
N PRO A 351 -23.39 21.58 -14.24
CA PRO A 351 -22.84 21.06 -15.49
C PRO A 351 -22.85 22.10 -16.63
N ALA A 352 -23.69 23.14 -16.57
CA ALA A 352 -23.74 24.19 -17.59
C ALA A 352 -22.43 25.00 -17.66
N LEU A 353 -21.63 25.00 -16.59
CA LEU A 353 -20.30 25.62 -16.59
C LEU A 353 -19.35 25.02 -17.65
N ALA A 354 -19.58 23.80 -18.12
CA ALA A 354 -18.81 23.22 -19.23
C ALA A 354 -19.04 23.95 -20.57
N ARG A 355 -20.11 24.73 -20.69
CA ARG A 355 -20.45 25.57 -21.86
C ARG A 355 -20.31 27.07 -21.57
N HIS A 356 -19.66 27.41 -20.46
CA HIS A 356 -19.50 28.80 -20.07
C HIS A 356 -18.73 29.59 -21.15
N PRO A 357 -19.14 30.82 -21.52
CA PRO A 357 -18.51 31.58 -22.61
C PRO A 357 -17.04 31.93 -22.35
N LYS A 358 -16.63 31.99 -21.07
CA LYS A 358 -15.22 32.16 -20.68
C LYS A 358 -14.37 30.90 -20.86
N LEU A 359 -14.94 29.73 -21.14
CA LEU A 359 -14.20 28.47 -21.16
C LEU A 359 -13.77 28.09 -22.58
N THR A 360 -12.50 27.70 -22.73
CA THR A 360 -11.99 27.10 -23.96
C THR A 360 -11.23 25.82 -23.61
N PHE A 361 -11.62 24.69 -24.20
CA PHE A 361 -10.92 23.41 -24.00
C PHE A 361 -9.76 23.28 -24.98
N LEU A 362 -8.61 22.87 -24.45
CA LEU A 362 -7.41 22.58 -25.23
C LEU A 362 -7.01 21.12 -24.97
N GLU A 363 -7.00 20.29 -26.02
CA GLU A 363 -6.64 18.88 -25.91
C GLU A 363 -5.24 18.62 -26.46
N ALA A 364 -4.25 18.56 -25.58
CA ALA A 364 -2.85 18.35 -25.95
C ALA A 364 -2.03 17.70 -24.83
N ASP A 365 -0.87 17.16 -25.20
CA ASP A 365 0.13 16.67 -24.26
C ASP A 365 1.14 17.78 -23.95
N ALA A 366 0.96 18.43 -22.80
CA ALA A 366 1.77 19.57 -22.37
C ALA A 366 3.24 19.21 -22.06
N SER A 367 3.61 17.91 -22.06
CA SER A 367 5.00 17.47 -21.96
C SER A 367 5.78 17.57 -23.27
N ARG A 368 5.09 17.84 -24.39
CA ARG A 368 5.68 18.08 -25.72
C ARG A 368 6.00 19.56 -25.94
N ASP A 369 6.82 19.82 -26.95
CA ASP A 369 7.16 21.17 -27.40
C ASP A 369 5.90 22.01 -27.66
N HIS A 370 5.98 23.31 -27.35
CA HIS A 370 4.83 24.24 -27.45
C HIS A 370 3.57 23.74 -26.73
N LEU A 371 3.73 23.01 -25.62
CA LEU A 371 2.65 22.36 -24.86
C LEU A 371 1.81 21.36 -25.67
N GLY A 372 2.35 20.88 -26.79
CA GLY A 372 1.65 20.01 -27.74
C GLY A 372 0.55 20.72 -28.56
N LEU A 373 0.58 22.05 -28.61
CA LEU A 373 -0.39 22.88 -29.34
C LEU A 373 0.16 23.29 -30.72
N SER A 374 -0.73 23.71 -31.62
CA SER A 374 -0.32 24.37 -32.86
C SER A 374 0.36 25.71 -32.57
N GLN A 375 1.33 26.10 -33.41
CA GLN A 375 2.07 27.37 -33.27
C GLN A 375 1.14 28.59 -33.05
N GLN A 376 0.11 28.75 -33.88
CA GLN A 376 -0.84 29.86 -33.79
C GLN A 376 -1.52 29.97 -32.41
N LEU A 377 -1.99 28.84 -31.89
CA LEU A 377 -2.66 28.77 -30.59
C LEU A 377 -1.68 28.99 -29.43
N TYR A 378 -0.46 28.47 -29.57
CA TYR A 378 0.60 28.69 -28.58
C TYR A 378 0.96 30.18 -28.47
N GLU A 379 1.14 30.88 -29.58
CA GLU A 379 1.41 32.33 -29.64
C GLU A 379 0.24 33.16 -29.09
N GLN A 380 -1.00 32.76 -29.39
CA GLN A 380 -2.20 33.38 -28.81
C GLN A 380 -2.22 33.24 -27.28
N LEU A 381 -1.84 32.08 -26.75
CA LEU A 381 -1.78 31.86 -25.31
C LEU A 381 -0.65 32.67 -24.66
N LEU A 382 0.55 32.68 -25.28
CA LEU A 382 1.70 33.44 -24.78
C LEU A 382 1.37 34.92 -24.57
N SER A 383 0.55 35.48 -25.47
CA SER A 383 0.20 36.89 -25.46
C SER A 383 -0.97 37.28 -24.56
N SER A 384 -1.76 36.30 -24.09
CA SER A 384 -2.97 36.57 -23.33
C SER A 384 -2.98 36.00 -21.92
N VAL A 385 -2.33 34.86 -21.67
CA VAL A 385 -2.37 34.18 -20.36
C VAL A 385 -1.62 34.99 -19.32
N THR A 386 -2.28 35.25 -18.19
CA THR A 386 -1.73 36.00 -17.05
C THR A 386 -1.44 35.10 -15.84
N HIS A 387 -2.15 33.97 -15.74
CA HIS A 387 -2.05 33.03 -14.65
C HIS A 387 -2.05 31.60 -15.19
N ILE A 388 -1.17 30.76 -14.66
CA ILE A 388 -1.08 29.34 -14.97
C ILE A 388 -1.39 28.57 -13.68
N VAL A 389 -2.39 27.71 -13.68
CA VAL A 389 -2.75 26.84 -12.56
C VAL A 389 -2.40 25.41 -12.93
N HIS A 390 -1.26 24.96 -12.43
CA HIS A 390 -0.74 23.63 -12.68
C HIS A 390 -1.21 22.62 -11.62
N ASN A 391 -2.38 22.02 -11.87
CA ASN A 391 -2.97 20.98 -11.01
C ASN A 391 -2.75 19.56 -11.55
N ALA A 392 -2.55 19.38 -12.86
CA ALA A 392 -2.34 18.05 -13.45
C ALA A 392 -1.06 17.39 -12.93
N TRP A 393 -1.19 16.38 -12.08
CA TRP A 393 -0.07 15.56 -11.62
C TRP A 393 -0.45 14.08 -11.58
N LEU A 394 0.52 13.19 -11.77
CA LEU A 394 0.29 11.76 -11.55
C LEU A 394 0.10 11.52 -10.05
N SER A 395 -1.00 10.88 -9.64
CA SER A 395 -1.27 10.54 -8.24
C SER A 395 -1.10 9.04 -8.06
N THR A 396 -0.29 8.64 -7.09
CA THR A 396 -0.03 7.24 -6.72
C THR A 396 0.08 7.14 -5.21
N SER A 397 -0.39 6.04 -4.65
CA SER A 397 -0.24 5.68 -3.23
C SER A 397 0.88 4.65 -3.01
N ASP A 398 1.55 4.20 -4.07
CA ASP A 398 2.68 3.29 -3.98
C ASP A 398 3.99 4.09 -3.79
N ASP A 399 4.44 4.12 -2.54
CA ASP A 399 5.65 4.83 -2.11
C ASP A 399 6.96 4.21 -2.66
N GLN A 400 6.90 2.98 -3.18
CA GLN A 400 8.07 2.23 -3.67
C GLN A 400 8.35 2.43 -5.16
N LEU A 401 7.48 3.15 -5.89
CA LEU A 401 7.70 3.40 -7.31
C LEU A 401 8.93 4.27 -7.57
N PRO A 402 9.67 4.03 -8.67
CA PRO A 402 10.82 4.86 -9.03
C PRO A 402 10.37 6.25 -9.47
N LEU A 403 11.19 7.27 -9.21
CA LEU A 403 10.88 8.67 -9.53
C LEU A 403 10.71 8.93 -11.03
N SER A 404 11.31 8.09 -11.89
CA SER A 404 11.25 8.21 -13.35
C SER A 404 9.84 8.10 -13.94
N ILE A 405 8.87 7.52 -13.22
CA ILE A 405 7.47 7.51 -13.68
C ILE A 405 6.90 8.93 -13.81
N PHE A 406 7.49 9.91 -13.13
CA PHE A 406 7.08 11.30 -13.12
C PHE A 406 7.82 12.16 -14.16
N ASP A 407 8.68 11.58 -15.01
CA ASP A 407 9.43 12.33 -16.04
C ASP A 407 8.52 13.14 -16.98
N GLY A 408 7.33 12.62 -17.29
CA GLY A 408 6.33 13.37 -18.05
C GLY A 408 5.77 14.59 -17.29
N ASN A 409 5.64 14.48 -15.96
CA ASN A 409 5.21 15.58 -15.10
C ASN A 409 6.28 16.67 -14.97
N PHE A 410 7.55 16.28 -14.80
CA PHE A 410 8.67 17.23 -14.74
C PHE A 410 8.84 17.99 -16.05
N ARG A 411 8.79 17.31 -17.20
CA ARG A 411 8.82 17.95 -18.52
C ARG A 411 7.66 18.91 -18.73
N MET A 412 6.44 18.52 -18.35
CA MET A 412 5.28 19.41 -18.44
C MET A 412 5.45 20.65 -17.58
N LEU A 413 5.92 20.51 -16.33
CA LEU A 413 6.17 21.66 -15.46
C LEU A 413 7.24 22.58 -16.06
N ARG A 414 8.34 22.00 -16.58
CA ARG A 414 9.40 22.77 -17.24
C ARG A 414 8.87 23.52 -18.47
N ASN A 415 8.06 22.87 -19.31
CA ASN A 415 7.47 23.54 -20.47
C ASN A 415 6.51 24.68 -20.07
N LEU A 416 5.81 24.56 -18.95
CA LEU A 416 4.96 25.65 -18.42
C LEU A 416 5.80 26.82 -17.87
N VAL A 417 6.95 26.53 -17.26
CA VAL A 417 7.94 27.55 -16.86
C VAL A 417 8.47 28.28 -18.09
N ASP A 418 8.88 27.54 -19.12
CA ASP A 418 9.39 28.12 -20.37
C ASP A 418 8.33 28.94 -21.10
N PHE A 419 7.07 28.46 -21.11
CA PHE A 419 5.93 29.20 -21.63
C PHE A 419 5.71 30.51 -20.86
N ALA A 420 5.75 30.49 -19.52
CA ALA A 420 5.59 31.70 -18.71
C ALA A 420 6.71 32.71 -19.00
N LEU A 421 7.96 32.25 -19.07
CA LEU A 421 9.11 33.11 -19.34
C LEU A 421 9.12 33.67 -20.76
N SER A 422 8.63 32.91 -21.73
CA SER A 422 8.53 33.33 -23.14
C SER A 422 7.37 34.29 -23.40
N SER A 423 6.53 34.57 -22.40
CA SER A 423 5.42 35.51 -22.56
C SER A 423 5.95 36.92 -22.87
N PRO A 424 5.33 37.67 -23.80
CA PRO A 424 5.75 39.03 -24.12
C PRO A 424 5.13 40.08 -23.18
N LEU A 425 4.37 39.66 -22.17
CA LEU A 425 3.75 40.56 -21.18
C LEU A 425 4.80 41.28 -20.31
N PRO A 426 4.45 42.37 -19.59
CA PRO A 426 5.42 43.11 -18.77
C PRO A 426 6.09 42.28 -17.67
N ALA A 427 5.41 41.22 -17.20
CA ALA A 427 5.96 40.24 -16.29
C ALA A 427 5.52 38.85 -16.73
N PRO A 428 6.31 37.79 -16.44
CA PRO A 428 5.88 36.42 -16.66
C PRO A 428 4.54 36.13 -15.95
N PRO A 429 3.65 35.33 -16.56
CA PRO A 429 2.42 34.87 -15.92
C PRO A 429 2.68 34.24 -14.55
N ARG A 430 1.79 34.49 -13.57
CA ARG A 430 1.89 33.86 -12.25
C ARG A 430 1.65 32.36 -12.41
N LEU A 431 2.64 31.54 -12.02
CA LEU A 431 2.53 30.09 -12.07
C LEU A 431 2.19 29.55 -10.68
N LEU A 432 0.94 29.11 -10.51
CA LEU A 432 0.44 28.41 -9.34
C LEU A 432 0.67 26.91 -9.51
N PHE A 433 1.51 26.33 -8.67
CA PHE A 433 1.75 24.89 -8.63
C PHE A 433 1.01 24.25 -7.46
N ILE A 434 0.18 23.26 -7.76
CA ILE A 434 -0.49 22.47 -6.73
C ILE A 434 0.48 21.40 -6.23
N GLY A 435 1.13 21.68 -5.11
CA GLY A 435 1.99 20.77 -4.36
C GLY A 435 1.21 19.81 -3.45
N SER A 436 1.92 19.10 -2.57
CA SER A 436 1.34 18.21 -1.56
C SER A 436 2.01 18.47 -0.21
N THR A 437 1.28 18.33 0.89
CA THR A 437 1.89 18.31 2.23
C THR A 437 2.75 17.06 2.47
N ASP A 438 2.69 16.05 1.59
CA ASP A 438 3.56 14.87 1.67
C ASP A 438 5.05 15.22 1.52
N THR A 439 5.38 16.40 0.99
CA THR A 439 6.76 16.92 0.96
C THR A 439 7.28 17.25 2.37
N LEU A 440 6.41 17.28 3.39
CA LEU A 440 6.73 17.63 4.78
C LEU A 440 6.88 16.40 5.68
N ARG A 441 7.06 15.21 5.12
CA ARG A 441 7.07 13.93 5.85
C ARG A 441 8.13 13.87 6.95
N GLY A 442 9.40 14.07 6.60
CA GLY A 442 10.57 14.04 7.50
C GLY A 442 10.72 15.31 8.36
N ALA A 443 10.17 16.44 7.90
CA ALA A 443 10.06 17.68 8.67
C ALA A 443 9.25 17.55 9.99
N SER A 444 8.60 16.40 10.19
CA SER A 444 7.81 16.03 11.37
C SER A 444 8.53 15.06 12.33
N GLU A 445 9.61 14.41 11.88
CA GLU A 445 10.39 13.43 12.64
C GLU A 445 11.73 14.05 13.06
N GLY A 446 11.67 15.00 13.99
CA GLY A 446 12.85 15.41 14.78
C GLY A 446 14.10 15.81 13.98
N SER A 447 13.96 16.54 12.87
CA SER A 447 15.12 17.11 12.15
C SER A 447 16.03 17.85 13.14
N PRO A 448 17.37 17.67 13.10
CA PRO A 448 18.28 18.28 14.06
C PRO A 448 18.09 19.80 14.08
N GLY A 449 17.68 20.36 15.23
CA GLY A 449 17.45 21.80 15.40
C GLY A 449 15.99 22.27 15.39
N ARG A 450 15.00 21.39 15.16
CA ARG A 450 13.58 21.71 15.40
C ARG A 450 13.15 21.20 16.78
N ALA A 451 12.48 22.06 17.55
CA ALA A 451 11.84 21.66 18.80
C ALA A 451 10.77 20.59 18.51
N GLU A 452 10.72 19.56 19.35
CA GLU A 452 9.68 18.52 19.27
C GLU A 452 8.29 19.18 19.26
N GLY A 453 7.46 18.83 18.27
CA GLY A 453 6.08 19.35 18.14
C GLY A 453 5.92 20.70 17.44
N ALA A 454 7.00 21.31 16.92
CA ALA A 454 6.90 22.53 16.11
C ALA A 454 6.19 22.29 14.77
N ALA A 455 5.31 23.22 14.38
CA ALA A 455 4.58 23.11 13.12
C ALA A 455 5.50 23.37 11.91
N ALA A 456 5.38 22.57 10.85
CA ALA A 456 6.15 22.75 9.62
C ALA A 456 5.79 24.10 8.96
N PRO A 457 6.75 25.03 8.79
CA PRO A 457 6.49 26.38 8.29
C PRO A 457 6.23 26.40 6.78
N GLU A 458 5.50 27.42 6.32
CA GLU A 458 5.34 27.72 4.89
C GLU A 458 6.64 28.27 4.31
N GLY A 459 7.50 27.37 3.81
CA GLY A 459 8.81 27.70 3.28
C GLY A 459 9.48 26.53 2.54
N PRO A 460 10.74 26.73 2.11
CA PRO A 460 11.53 25.68 1.47
C PRO A 460 11.74 24.49 2.40
N VAL A 461 11.92 23.31 1.80
CA VAL A 461 12.09 22.04 2.50
C VAL A 461 13.28 21.30 1.89
N ASP A 462 14.08 20.65 2.72
CA ASP A 462 15.24 19.90 2.25
C ASP A 462 14.83 18.56 1.62
N ALA A 463 15.65 18.06 0.68
CA ALA A 463 15.37 16.80 -0.02
C ALA A 463 15.18 15.64 0.97
N CYS A 464 16.00 15.60 2.02
CA CYS A 464 15.95 14.57 3.06
C CYS A 464 14.66 14.61 3.89
N ASP A 465 14.07 15.78 4.07
CA ASP A 465 12.80 15.93 4.79
C ASP A 465 11.60 15.53 3.91
N ALA A 466 11.73 15.57 2.59
CA ALA A 466 10.68 15.15 1.66
C ALA A 466 10.78 13.67 1.26
N ALA A 467 11.95 13.04 1.42
CA ALA A 467 12.19 11.66 1.06
C ALA A 467 11.37 10.67 1.89
N GLY A 468 10.97 9.55 1.26
CA GLY A 468 10.23 8.46 1.90
C GLY A 468 8.94 8.05 1.19
N GLY A 469 8.58 8.70 0.08
CA GLY A 469 7.43 8.31 -0.73
C GLY A 469 7.43 8.95 -2.11
N ALA A 470 7.29 8.12 -3.16
CA ALA A 470 7.50 8.52 -4.56
C ALA A 470 6.65 9.73 -4.98
N TYR A 471 5.40 9.82 -4.51
CA TYR A 471 4.53 10.95 -4.81
C TYR A 471 5.01 12.26 -4.15
N GLY A 472 5.33 12.24 -2.85
CA GLY A 472 5.86 13.39 -2.12
C GLY A 472 7.19 13.87 -2.72
N GLU A 473 8.09 12.95 -3.04
CA GLU A 473 9.37 13.24 -3.68
C GLU A 473 9.20 13.90 -5.05
N SER A 474 8.27 13.41 -5.87
CA SER A 474 7.97 14.02 -7.16
C SER A 474 7.45 15.46 -7.02
N LYS A 475 6.60 15.72 -6.01
CA LYS A 475 6.09 17.06 -5.75
C LYS A 475 7.21 17.99 -5.30
N TRP A 476 8.10 17.51 -4.43
CA TRP A 476 9.28 18.27 -4.00
C TRP A 476 10.18 18.64 -5.18
N VAL A 477 10.45 17.73 -6.12
CA VAL A 477 11.22 18.05 -7.34
C VAL A 477 10.56 19.18 -8.13
N GLY A 478 9.23 19.15 -8.26
CA GLY A 478 8.47 20.23 -8.89
C GLY A 478 8.60 21.57 -8.16
N GLU A 479 8.54 21.55 -6.83
CA GLU A 479 8.76 22.74 -6.00
C GLU A 479 10.15 23.34 -6.22
N GLN A 480 11.19 22.49 -6.29
CA GLN A 480 12.57 22.94 -6.47
C GLN A 480 12.86 23.45 -7.88
N ILE A 481 12.28 22.86 -8.93
CA ILE A 481 12.37 23.42 -10.29
C ILE A 481 11.85 24.86 -10.30
N LEU A 482 10.73 25.11 -9.62
CA LEU A 482 10.15 26.46 -9.51
C LEU A 482 10.98 27.38 -8.62
N ALA A 483 11.56 26.87 -7.53
CA ALA A 483 12.45 27.64 -6.68
C ALA A 483 13.69 28.12 -7.45
N VAL A 484 14.33 27.24 -8.23
CA VAL A 484 15.48 27.60 -9.07
C VAL A 484 15.07 28.58 -10.17
N ALA A 485 13.95 28.34 -10.85
CA ALA A 485 13.42 29.28 -11.85
C ALA A 485 13.16 30.67 -11.24
N ALA A 486 12.62 30.74 -10.02
CA ALA A 486 12.38 32.00 -9.32
C ALA A 486 13.69 32.72 -8.90
N SER A 487 14.76 31.97 -8.61
CA SER A 487 16.06 32.57 -8.26
C SER A 487 16.85 33.06 -9.46
N GLU A 488 16.68 32.44 -10.63
CA GLU A 488 17.47 32.74 -11.84
C GLU A 488 16.74 33.63 -12.85
N THR A 489 15.43 33.81 -12.70
CA THR A 489 14.58 34.49 -13.68
C THR A 489 13.55 35.41 -13.01
N PRO A 490 12.84 36.28 -13.77
CA PRO A 490 11.77 37.11 -13.21
C PRO A 490 10.48 36.35 -12.83
N LEU A 491 10.44 35.02 -12.99
CA LEU A 491 9.26 34.23 -12.67
C LEU A 491 8.96 34.29 -11.16
N ARG A 492 7.69 34.54 -10.80
CA ARG A 492 7.22 34.58 -9.41
C ARG A 492 6.18 33.49 -9.15
N PRO A 493 6.59 32.23 -8.97
CA PRO A 493 5.67 31.12 -8.77
C PRO A 493 5.00 31.18 -7.39
N ILE A 494 3.87 30.48 -7.27
CA ILE A 494 3.17 30.22 -6.01
C ILE A 494 3.04 28.71 -5.87
N ILE A 495 3.69 28.16 -4.86
CA ILE A 495 3.67 26.75 -4.50
C ILE A 495 2.64 26.57 -3.39
N ILE A 496 1.57 25.84 -3.70
CA ILE A 496 0.48 25.61 -2.75
C ILE A 496 0.49 24.13 -2.36
N ARG A 497 1.00 23.80 -1.18
CA ARG A 497 0.97 22.43 -0.65
C ARG A 497 -0.42 22.15 -0.10
N VAL A 498 -1.15 21.28 -0.78
CA VAL A 498 -2.51 20.91 -0.40
C VAL A 498 -2.45 19.67 0.50
N GLY A 499 -3.12 19.74 1.64
CA GLY A 499 -3.31 18.62 2.56
C GLY A 499 -4.30 17.59 2.03
N PRO A 500 -4.60 16.54 2.83
CA PRO A 500 -5.59 15.55 2.42
C PRO A 500 -6.96 16.21 2.20
N LEU A 501 -7.57 15.91 1.05
CA LEU A 501 -8.86 16.45 0.66
C LEU A 501 -9.98 15.47 1.02
N CYS A 502 -11.09 16.01 1.51
CA CYS A 502 -12.34 15.28 1.74
C CYS A 502 -13.49 15.89 0.95
N GLY A 503 -14.64 15.20 0.89
CA GLY A 503 -15.93 15.61 0.30
C GLY A 503 -16.00 16.89 -0.58
N ALA A 504 -16.53 16.75 -1.80
CA ALA A 504 -17.04 17.88 -2.58
C ALA A 504 -18.30 18.49 -1.93
N SER A 505 -18.87 19.53 -2.54
CA SER A 505 -20.07 20.22 -2.03
C SER A 505 -21.27 19.28 -1.82
N ASN A 506 -21.40 18.25 -2.66
CA ASN A 506 -22.40 17.19 -2.56
C ASN A 506 -21.95 15.95 -1.78
N GLY A 507 -20.83 16.04 -1.05
CA GLY A 507 -20.26 14.93 -0.28
C GLY A 507 -19.39 13.96 -1.08
N ARG A 508 -19.20 14.15 -2.39
CA ARG A 508 -18.37 13.24 -3.21
C ARG A 508 -16.94 13.15 -2.68
N TRP A 509 -16.53 11.95 -2.34
CA TRP A 509 -15.15 11.61 -1.96
C TRP A 509 -14.70 10.44 -2.83
N ARG A 510 -13.44 10.45 -3.30
CA ARG A 510 -12.82 9.31 -3.98
C ARG A 510 -12.97 8.04 -3.13
N GLU A 511 -13.60 7.02 -3.70
CA GLU A 511 -13.92 5.74 -3.05
C GLU A 511 -12.66 4.95 -2.72
N GLU A 512 -11.58 5.14 -3.48
CA GLU A 512 -10.29 4.48 -3.28
C GLU A 512 -9.48 5.08 -2.11
N ALA A 513 -9.98 6.14 -1.46
CA ALA A 513 -9.35 6.68 -0.26
C ALA A 513 -9.67 5.79 0.95
N HIS A 514 -8.69 5.61 1.85
CA HIS A 514 -8.81 4.70 2.99
C HIS A 514 -10.03 4.99 3.88
N PHE A 515 -10.36 6.25 4.16
CA PHE A 515 -11.50 6.56 5.05
C PHE A 515 -12.87 6.15 4.45
N PRO A 516 -13.21 6.53 3.20
CA PRO A 516 -14.37 5.94 2.51
C PRO A 516 -14.37 4.41 2.48
N MET A 517 -13.24 3.76 2.22
CA MET A 517 -13.14 2.28 2.23
C MET A 517 -13.47 1.70 3.61
N ILE A 518 -12.98 2.30 4.70
CA ILE A 518 -13.27 1.88 6.08
C ILE A 518 -14.77 1.95 6.35
N VAL A 519 -15.44 3.01 5.91
CA VAL A 519 -16.88 3.20 6.10
C VAL A 519 -17.67 2.16 5.28
N HIS A 520 -17.33 1.99 4.01
CA HIS A 520 -17.97 1.03 3.13
C HIS A 520 -17.84 -0.41 3.65
N LEU A 521 -16.62 -0.82 4.02
CA LEU A 521 -16.39 -2.13 4.63
C LEU A 521 -17.05 -2.24 6.01
N GLY A 522 -17.22 -1.13 6.72
CA GLY A 522 -17.96 -1.12 7.97
C GLY A 522 -19.41 -1.56 7.82
N VAL A 523 -20.08 -1.16 6.73
CA VAL A 523 -21.41 -1.65 6.38
C VAL A 523 -21.37 -3.14 6.07
N THR A 524 -20.45 -3.57 5.20
CA THR A 524 -20.30 -4.98 4.80
C THR A 524 -20.00 -5.90 5.97
N LEU A 525 -19.22 -5.45 6.95
CA LEU A 525 -18.83 -6.21 8.15
C LEU A 525 -19.82 -6.07 9.31
N GLY A 526 -20.81 -5.18 9.18
CA GLY A 526 -21.77 -4.87 10.24
C GLY A 526 -21.15 -4.20 11.46
N ALA A 527 -20.00 -3.54 11.34
CA ALA A 527 -19.31 -2.85 12.44
C ALA A 527 -18.26 -1.85 11.92
N LEU A 528 -18.09 -0.73 12.62
CA LEU A 528 -17.07 0.28 12.32
C LEU A 528 -15.91 0.20 13.34
N PRO A 529 -14.65 0.45 12.93
CA PRO A 529 -13.53 0.45 13.87
C PRO A 529 -13.50 1.74 14.69
N LYS A 530 -13.10 1.64 15.96
CA LYS A 530 -12.70 2.80 16.77
C LYS A 530 -11.28 3.22 16.36
N ILE A 531 -11.19 4.31 15.62
CA ILE A 531 -9.94 4.98 15.24
C ILE A 531 -10.00 6.38 15.82
N ASP A 532 -8.93 6.81 16.50
CA ASP A 532 -8.83 8.12 17.15
C ASP A 532 -7.55 8.83 16.69
N GLU A 533 -7.52 9.17 15.40
CA GLU A 533 -6.44 9.92 14.77
C GLU A 533 -6.93 11.36 14.50
N VAL A 534 -6.06 12.35 14.68
CA VAL A 534 -6.39 13.76 14.50
C VAL A 534 -6.20 14.14 13.03
N VAL A 535 -7.23 14.68 12.39
CA VAL A 535 -7.24 14.94 10.95
C VAL A 535 -7.49 16.40 10.59
N HIS A 536 -6.76 16.86 9.58
CA HIS A 536 -6.84 18.20 9.01
C HIS A 536 -7.42 18.19 7.59
N TRP A 537 -8.41 17.33 7.33
CA TRP A 537 -8.97 17.12 6.00
C TRP A 537 -9.73 18.34 5.51
N MET A 538 -9.39 18.82 4.31
CA MET A 538 -10.01 20.01 3.73
C MET A 538 -11.09 19.62 2.70
N PRO A 539 -12.33 20.12 2.82
CA PRO A 539 -13.33 19.94 1.78
C PRO A 539 -12.85 20.48 0.43
N VAL A 540 -13.03 19.70 -0.64
CA VAL A 540 -12.44 20.01 -1.96
C VAL A 540 -12.88 21.38 -2.49
N HIS A 541 -14.15 21.73 -2.29
CA HIS A 541 -14.72 22.99 -2.76
C HIS A 541 -14.11 24.20 -2.03
N THR A 542 -13.93 24.09 -0.71
CA THR A 542 -13.24 25.08 0.13
C THR A 542 -11.77 25.23 -0.28
N ALA A 543 -11.06 24.12 -0.49
CA ALA A 543 -9.68 24.15 -0.98
C ALA A 543 -9.57 24.87 -2.33
N ALA A 544 -10.46 24.55 -3.27
CA ALA A 544 -10.47 25.16 -4.60
C ALA A 544 -10.72 26.68 -4.54
N GLN A 545 -11.65 27.11 -3.68
CA GLN A 545 -11.93 28.53 -3.49
C GLN A 545 -10.72 29.26 -2.90
N ALA A 546 -10.11 28.71 -1.85
CA ALA A 546 -8.91 29.27 -1.24
C ALA A 546 -7.75 29.39 -2.24
N ILE A 547 -7.50 28.35 -3.05
CA ILE A 547 -6.47 28.37 -4.09
C ILE A 547 -6.74 29.46 -5.14
N ALA A 548 -7.99 29.65 -5.56
CA ALA A 548 -8.35 30.67 -6.53
C ALA A 548 -8.17 32.11 -5.99
N GLU A 549 -8.39 32.31 -4.68
CA GLU A 549 -8.13 33.56 -3.96
C GLU A 549 -6.61 33.84 -3.85
N MET A 550 -5.82 32.80 -3.63
CA MET A 550 -4.35 32.88 -3.48
C MET A 550 -3.59 33.19 -4.77
N ARG A 551 -4.24 33.29 -5.94
CA ARG A 551 -3.54 33.47 -7.24
C ARG A 551 -2.66 34.72 -7.34
N ASN A 552 -2.94 35.72 -6.50
CA ASN A 552 -2.19 36.96 -6.39
C ASN A 552 -1.37 37.06 -5.09
N ALA A 553 -1.21 35.97 -4.34
CA ALA A 553 -0.44 35.97 -3.11
C ALA A 553 0.99 36.43 -3.33
N GLN A 554 1.54 37.16 -2.34
CA GLN A 554 2.92 37.63 -2.36
C GLN A 554 3.90 36.55 -1.87
N SER A 555 3.41 35.57 -1.11
CA SER A 555 4.21 34.48 -0.59
C SER A 555 4.40 33.38 -1.64
N THR A 556 5.63 32.86 -1.75
CA THR A 556 5.95 31.74 -2.65
C THR A 556 5.40 30.42 -2.16
N TYR A 557 5.36 30.16 -0.85
CA TYR A 557 4.90 28.91 -0.27
C TYR A 557 3.64 29.16 0.55
N LEU A 558 2.62 28.33 0.32
CA LEU A 558 1.33 28.38 1.02
C LEU A 558 0.88 26.96 1.37
N HIS A 559 0.28 26.76 2.53
CA HIS A 559 -0.27 25.47 2.96
C HIS A 559 -1.79 25.53 3.05
N VAL A 560 -2.47 24.68 2.27
CA VAL A 560 -3.93 24.54 2.32
C VAL A 560 -4.26 23.26 3.08
N THR A 561 -4.42 23.39 4.39
CA THR A 561 -4.83 22.33 5.32
C THR A 561 -6.00 22.84 6.17
N HIS A 562 -6.82 21.94 6.72
CA HIS A 562 -7.93 22.38 7.55
C HIS A 562 -7.41 23.01 8.86
N PRO A 563 -7.79 24.26 9.20
CA PRO A 563 -7.24 24.97 10.35
C PRO A 563 -7.74 24.41 11.69
N LEU A 564 -8.91 23.76 11.69
CA LEU A 564 -9.51 23.14 12.86
C LEU A 564 -9.43 21.60 12.76
N PRO A 565 -8.48 20.95 13.45
CA PRO A 565 -8.40 19.49 13.46
C PRO A 565 -9.63 18.84 14.08
N VAL A 566 -9.96 17.64 13.63
CA VAL A 566 -11.05 16.82 14.18
C VAL A 566 -10.56 15.39 14.43
N SER A 567 -11.03 14.75 15.49
CA SER A 567 -10.76 13.32 15.72
C SER A 567 -11.59 12.46 14.77
N THR A 568 -10.97 11.47 14.11
CA THR A 568 -11.68 10.49 13.30
C THR A 568 -12.72 9.71 14.10
N LEU A 569 -12.56 9.57 15.42
CA LEU A 569 -13.53 8.92 16.29
C LEU A 569 -14.85 9.69 16.36
N VAL A 570 -14.81 11.03 16.33
CA VAL A 570 -16.01 11.88 16.29
C VAL A 570 -16.77 11.67 14.98
N LEU A 571 -16.05 11.61 13.86
CA LEU A 571 -16.63 11.37 12.54
C LEU A 571 -17.23 9.94 12.47
N LEU A 572 -16.50 8.93 12.95
CA LEU A 572 -16.95 7.54 12.95
C LEU A 572 -18.12 7.29 13.90
N ARG A 573 -18.20 7.98 15.05
CA ARG A 573 -19.38 7.99 15.92
C ARG A 573 -20.59 8.55 15.20
N THR A 574 -20.43 9.68 14.51
CA THR A 574 -21.52 10.27 13.75
C THR A 574 -22.02 9.35 12.63
N ILE A 575 -21.10 8.64 11.95
CA ILE A 575 -21.44 7.64 10.94
C ILE A 575 -22.14 6.43 11.57
N SER A 576 -21.64 5.95 12.71
CA SER A 576 -22.22 4.85 13.49
C SER A 576 -23.67 5.16 13.89
N ASP A 577 -23.95 6.37 14.35
CA ASP A 577 -25.29 6.81 14.73
C ASP A 577 -26.24 6.85 13.52
N HIS A 578 -25.78 7.32 12.35
CA HIS A 578 -26.59 7.38 11.12
C HIS A 578 -26.86 6.01 10.51
N LEU A 579 -25.87 5.11 10.53
CA LEU A 579 -25.96 3.78 9.90
C LEU A 579 -26.42 2.69 10.89
N HIS A 580 -26.61 3.03 12.15
CA HIS A 580 -26.92 2.10 13.23
C HIS A 580 -25.93 0.92 13.33
N LEU A 581 -24.64 1.20 13.11
CA LEU A 581 -23.57 0.22 13.16
C LEU A 581 -22.78 0.32 14.46
N PRO A 582 -22.44 -0.79 15.14
CA PRO A 582 -21.65 -0.74 16.36
C PRO A 582 -20.20 -0.30 16.09
N LEU A 583 -19.65 0.52 16.99
CA LEU A 583 -18.22 0.82 17.03
C LEU A 583 -17.48 -0.23 17.86
N VAL A 584 -16.57 -0.96 17.21
CA VAL A 584 -15.77 -2.04 17.81
C VAL A 584 -14.29 -1.66 17.90
N SER A 585 -13.49 -2.43 18.66
CA SER A 585 -12.04 -2.20 18.69
C SER A 585 -11.42 -2.42 17.30
N LEU A 586 -10.32 -1.74 16.99
CA LEU A 586 -9.64 -1.94 15.71
C LEU A 586 -9.17 -3.40 15.51
N ALA A 587 -8.75 -4.07 16.59
CA ALA A 587 -8.35 -5.49 16.53
C ALA A 587 -9.53 -6.38 16.14
N GLU A 588 -10.70 -6.16 16.74
CA GLU A 588 -11.93 -6.89 16.40
C GLU A 588 -12.38 -6.60 14.97
N TRP A 589 -12.34 -5.34 14.54
CA TRP A 589 -12.67 -4.96 13.17
C TRP A 589 -11.72 -5.61 12.15
N THR A 590 -10.42 -5.62 12.45
CA THR A 590 -9.41 -6.30 11.63
C THR A 590 -9.69 -7.79 11.52
N ALA A 591 -10.06 -8.45 12.62
CA ALA A 591 -10.42 -9.87 12.60
C ALA A 591 -11.67 -10.16 11.74
N LYS A 592 -12.67 -9.28 11.79
CA LYS A 592 -13.86 -9.35 10.90
C LYS A 592 -13.45 -9.17 9.43
N LEU A 593 -12.58 -8.21 9.15
CA LEU A 593 -12.06 -7.93 7.81
C LEU A 593 -11.27 -9.12 7.23
N GLU A 594 -10.38 -9.72 8.03
CA GLU A 594 -9.66 -10.93 7.65
C GLU A 594 -10.64 -12.07 7.33
N THR A 595 -11.64 -12.29 8.18
CA THR A 595 -12.67 -13.31 7.96
C THR A 595 -13.44 -13.07 6.66
N HIS A 596 -13.79 -11.83 6.35
CA HIS A 596 -14.48 -11.46 5.11
C HIS A 596 -13.64 -11.78 3.87
N VAL A 597 -12.38 -11.33 3.82
CA VAL A 597 -11.45 -11.65 2.73
C VAL A 597 -11.27 -13.17 2.55
N HIS A 598 -11.37 -13.92 3.64
CA HIS A 598 -11.21 -15.37 3.62
C HIS A 598 -12.46 -16.17 3.19
N THR A 599 -13.63 -15.56 3.22
CA THR A 599 -14.93 -16.19 2.92
C THR A 599 -15.53 -15.69 1.62
N ALA A 600 -15.08 -14.54 1.10
CA ALA A 600 -15.48 -14.02 -0.19
C ALA A 600 -15.10 -15.01 -1.34
N PRO A 601 -16.02 -15.26 -2.30
CA PRO A 601 -15.69 -16.02 -3.51
C PRO A 601 -14.56 -15.32 -4.28
N LEU A 602 -13.60 -16.09 -4.80
CA LEU A 602 -12.58 -15.55 -5.70
C LEU A 602 -13.27 -14.86 -6.88
N PRO A 603 -12.95 -13.59 -7.19
CA PRO A 603 -13.63 -12.88 -8.25
C PRO A 603 -13.42 -13.59 -9.59
N ALA A 604 -14.52 -13.86 -10.29
CA ALA A 604 -14.50 -14.34 -11.66
C ALA A 604 -13.95 -13.23 -12.55
N SER A 605 -12.66 -13.33 -12.90
CA SER A 605 -11.97 -12.54 -13.92
C SER A 605 -12.38 -11.05 -14.01
N SER A 606 -11.68 -10.16 -13.32
CA SER A 606 -11.67 -8.76 -13.75
C SER A 606 -10.36 -8.07 -13.43
N LEU A 607 -9.67 -7.66 -14.50
CA LEU A 607 -8.49 -6.78 -14.57
C LEU A 607 -8.70 -5.36 -13.98
N LYS A 608 -9.48 -5.16 -12.91
CA LYS A 608 -9.75 -3.81 -12.35
C LYS A 608 -9.89 -3.80 -10.83
N LEU A 609 -9.07 -2.94 -10.22
CA LEU A 609 -8.95 -2.56 -8.80
C LEU A 609 -8.66 -3.73 -7.83
N GLU A 610 -7.62 -3.58 -7.00
CA GLU A 610 -7.42 -4.46 -5.85
C GLU A 610 -8.67 -4.42 -4.96
N ASP A 611 -9.06 -5.57 -4.42
CA ASP A 611 -10.15 -5.67 -3.43
C ASP A 611 -9.89 -4.69 -2.27
N PRO A 612 -10.81 -3.75 -1.99
CA PRO A 612 -10.63 -2.77 -0.92
C PRO A 612 -10.29 -3.39 0.43
N ALA A 613 -10.83 -4.59 0.71
CA ALA A 613 -10.54 -5.30 1.94
C ALA A 613 -9.09 -5.80 1.99
N LEU A 614 -8.55 -6.29 0.87
CA LEU A 614 -7.13 -6.68 0.74
C LEU A 614 -6.20 -5.47 0.86
N THR A 615 -6.54 -4.35 0.23
CA THR A 615 -5.75 -3.12 0.31
C THR A 615 -5.63 -2.62 1.75
N LEU A 616 -6.74 -2.53 2.49
CA LEU A 616 -6.69 -2.12 3.90
C LEU A 616 -5.97 -3.15 4.78
N LEU A 617 -6.17 -4.45 4.59
CA LEU A 617 -5.43 -5.47 5.35
C LEU A 617 -3.93 -5.40 5.11
N ARG A 618 -3.50 -5.16 3.87
CA ARG A 618 -2.08 -4.96 3.55
C ARG A 618 -1.55 -3.75 4.31
N HIS A 619 -2.27 -2.63 4.29
CA HIS A 619 -1.90 -1.41 4.99
C HIS A 619 -1.77 -1.62 6.51
N LEU A 620 -2.76 -2.27 7.12
CA LEU A 620 -2.78 -2.59 8.55
C LEU A 620 -1.61 -3.47 9.00
N ARG A 621 -1.11 -4.34 8.11
CA ARG A 621 0.00 -5.25 8.41
C ARG A 621 1.39 -4.61 8.25
N THR A 622 1.48 -3.52 7.50
CA THR A 622 2.77 -2.87 7.19
C THR A 622 3.11 -1.69 8.10
N HIS A 623 2.15 -1.13 8.84
CA HIS A 623 2.33 0.08 9.64
C HIS A 623 2.43 -0.19 11.14
N GLU A 624 3.15 0.67 11.87
CA GLU A 624 3.34 0.56 13.32
C GLU A 624 2.06 0.87 14.11
N PRO A 625 1.89 0.34 15.34
CA PRO A 625 0.64 0.44 16.11
C PRO A 625 0.19 1.87 16.47
N THR A 626 1.06 2.87 16.35
CA THR A 626 0.81 4.25 16.80
C THR A 626 0.25 5.16 15.72
N ARG A 627 0.39 4.82 14.42
CA ARG A 627 -0.18 5.56 13.27
C ARG A 627 -0.62 4.56 12.21
N ILE A 628 -1.82 4.04 12.37
CA ILE A 628 -2.23 2.80 11.72
C ILE A 628 -2.72 3.05 10.29
N PHE A 629 -3.43 4.16 10.08
CA PHE A 629 -3.90 4.58 8.76
C PHE A 629 -3.15 5.80 8.22
N GLY A 630 -2.29 6.39 9.05
CA GLY A 630 -1.51 7.58 8.71
C GLY A 630 -2.35 8.82 8.43
N PHE A 631 -3.54 8.92 9.04
CA PHE A 631 -4.38 10.11 8.92
C PHE A 631 -3.87 11.28 9.77
N ASP A 632 -3.20 10.94 10.89
CA ASP A 632 -2.46 11.90 11.71
C ASP A 632 -1.18 12.34 10.99
N HIS A 633 -1.18 13.59 10.54
CA HIS A 633 -0.04 14.23 9.90
C HIS A 633 0.62 15.23 10.86
N ALA A 634 1.86 15.58 10.54
CA ALA A 634 2.59 16.65 11.21
C ALA A 634 1.72 17.90 11.42
N ARG A 635 1.92 18.63 12.52
CA ARG A 635 1.37 19.99 12.63
C ARG A 635 1.98 20.83 11.51
N ILE A 636 1.15 21.47 10.71
CA ILE A 636 1.58 22.28 9.57
C ILE A 636 1.08 23.71 9.82
N ALA A 637 1.99 24.68 9.80
CA ALA A 637 1.62 26.09 9.88
C ALA A 637 0.99 26.52 8.56
N SER A 638 -0.02 27.38 8.61
CA SER A 638 -0.75 27.87 7.44
C SER A 638 -1.04 29.37 7.52
N ASP A 639 -0.24 30.12 8.26
CA ASP A 639 -0.49 31.53 8.55
C ASP A 639 -0.51 32.39 7.28
N LYS A 640 0.41 32.19 6.34
CA LYS A 640 0.46 32.94 5.07
C LYS A 640 -0.73 32.58 4.18
N ALA A 641 -1.08 31.30 4.10
CA ALA A 641 -2.29 30.85 3.41
C ALA A 641 -3.56 31.46 4.03
N TRP A 642 -3.64 31.47 5.35
CA TRP A 642 -4.73 32.11 6.08
C TRP A 642 -4.84 33.58 5.72
N HIS A 643 -3.73 34.35 5.72
CA HIS A 643 -3.77 35.76 5.31
C HIS A 643 -4.08 35.99 3.82
N ALA A 644 -3.75 35.02 2.96
CA ALA A 644 -3.92 35.14 1.51
C ALA A 644 -5.31 34.73 1.00
N SER A 645 -6.17 34.15 1.85
CA SER A 645 -7.48 33.63 1.46
C SER A 645 -8.59 34.07 2.44
N PRO A 646 -9.50 34.96 2.01
CA PRO A 646 -10.71 35.29 2.76
C PRO A 646 -11.52 34.05 3.18
N THR A 647 -11.55 33.00 2.37
CA THR A 647 -12.21 31.74 2.72
C THR A 647 -11.62 31.08 3.97
N LEU A 648 -10.28 31.10 4.11
CA LEU A 648 -9.61 30.57 5.29
C LEU A 648 -9.74 31.52 6.50
N GLN A 649 -9.76 32.85 6.28
CA GLN A 649 -9.98 33.84 7.35
C GLN A 649 -11.40 33.82 7.91
N GLY A 650 -12.40 33.63 7.03
CA GLY A 650 -13.82 33.73 7.34
C GLY A 650 -14.38 32.66 8.29
N GLY A 651 -13.52 31.76 8.80
CA GLY A 651 -13.88 30.74 9.77
C GLY A 651 -14.35 29.45 9.09
N ALA A 652 -13.40 28.63 8.63
CA ALA A 652 -13.71 27.25 8.28
C ALA A 652 -14.28 26.53 9.52
N ARG A 653 -15.51 26.01 9.44
CA ARG A 653 -16.09 25.21 10.52
C ARG A 653 -15.40 23.86 10.61
N ALA A 654 -15.25 23.32 11.83
CA ALA A 654 -14.75 21.96 12.02
C ALA A 654 -15.64 20.96 11.25
N LEU A 655 -15.01 19.89 10.73
CA LEU A 655 -15.75 18.78 10.14
C LEU A 655 -16.67 18.16 11.17
N GLY A 656 -17.90 17.84 10.77
CA GLY A 656 -18.88 17.31 11.71
C GLY A 656 -20.11 16.71 11.04
N HIS A 657 -21.23 16.79 11.74
CA HIS A 657 -22.47 16.10 11.38
C HIS A 657 -23.00 16.44 9.98
N GLU A 658 -22.92 17.71 9.57
CA GLU A 658 -23.37 18.12 8.24
C GLU A 658 -22.49 17.54 7.12
N ASP A 659 -21.18 17.43 7.34
CA ASP A 659 -20.26 16.85 6.33
C ASP A 659 -20.46 15.35 6.22
N VAL A 660 -20.54 14.67 7.35
CA VAL A 660 -20.84 13.23 7.42
C VAL A 660 -22.17 12.93 6.73
N GLY A 661 -23.21 13.71 7.00
CA GLY A 661 -24.51 13.57 6.34
C GLY A 661 -24.40 13.67 4.82
N ARG A 662 -23.64 14.65 4.30
CA ARG A 662 -23.39 14.79 2.86
C ARG A 662 -22.59 13.62 2.29
N TRP A 663 -21.56 13.15 2.98
CA TRP A 663 -20.76 11.99 2.55
C TRP A 663 -21.63 10.74 2.44
N LEU A 664 -22.44 10.45 3.47
CA LEU A 664 -23.35 9.30 3.49
C LEU A 664 -24.42 9.40 2.40
N GLN A 665 -25.06 10.56 2.22
CA GLN A 665 -26.02 10.77 1.13
C GLN A 665 -25.40 10.55 -0.25
N HIS A 666 -24.13 10.90 -0.42
CA HIS A 666 -23.41 10.61 -1.66
C HIS A 666 -23.17 9.11 -1.81
N TRP A 667 -22.61 8.46 -0.79
CA TRP A 667 -22.25 7.05 -0.84
C TRP A 667 -23.46 6.10 -0.89
N GLN A 668 -24.64 6.52 -0.42
CA GLN A 668 -25.90 5.77 -0.59
C GLN A 668 -26.22 5.48 -2.06
N LYS A 669 -25.88 6.42 -2.96
CA LYS A 669 -26.05 6.23 -4.41
C LYS A 669 -25.09 5.18 -4.99
N TRP A 670 -24.11 4.75 -4.20
CA TRP A 670 -23.05 3.81 -4.56
C TRP A 670 -23.11 2.52 -3.73
N GLY A 671 -24.22 2.26 -3.02
CA GLY A 671 -24.45 1.00 -2.32
C GLY A 671 -23.97 0.93 -0.87
N ILE A 672 -23.88 2.09 -0.19
CA ILE A 672 -23.81 2.19 1.28
C ILE A 672 -25.20 2.32 1.88
#